data_AF-A0AAE3VNX4-F1
#
_entry.id   AF-A0AAE3VNX4-F1
#
_cell.length_a   1.000
_cell.length_b   1.000
_cell.length_c   1.000
_cell.angle_alpha   90.00
_cell.angle_beta   90.00
_cell.angle_gamma   90.00
#
_symmetry.space_group_name_H-M   'P 1'
#
loop_
_entity.id
_entity.type
_entity.pdbx_description
1 polymer ?
#
loop_
_entity_poly.entity_id
_entity_poly.type
_entity_poly.pdbx_seq_one_letter_code
_entity_poly.pdbx_strand_id
1 'polypeptide(L)'
;MAERSFAKEVQQLRIGEGEEFRGEGILAVTKALLECGVGYVGGYQGAPISHLMDVLSDAEEILEELGVHFEQSGSEAVAGATLAASVHYPIRGAVTFKSPVGTNVASDALANLSSGGVTGGALIIIGEDYGEGASIMQERTHAFAMKSQLWLLDPRPNLESIVKSVRDGFELSEASNTPVMLEMRIRACHVHGRFIAKDNVRPTMSLADALENPKRDLNRIVLPPASFLHEKEKVESRWPNAVNFIKERGLNEFFGGDGKIGIVLQGGMYNGVIRALQRLGLADIRGNTEVPLYVLNVTYPLIDDEFLDFARDKDAVLVVEEGQPNHIEQAFGAMLHKAGVDTKLFGKDPFPIAGEYTGTVMLDSIRGFLLENAPGLLTAADRAPNRPQTELPDLSKTVPPRPPGFCVGCPERPIFAGMKLVQEELGEHHVAADIGCHLFSIMPPFNIGGSTMGYGLGPASASAFNVKAKKRPISVMGDGGFWHNGLSTGVTNAVFNKHDGVILIVDNYYSAATGGQDIPSSRADNKSRSTAHPITEAVKGVGAKWVRQIDRTYDVTKVRDTFREALTTDEKGPKIIVASSECMLNRQRREKPQLAKAISGGERVVKPKFGVDEDVCTGDHACMRLSGCPSLSVKELDDPLRDDPVASIDQNCVGCGNCGEVADAAVLCPSFYRADVVHNPTAWDKRMAGIRRRVSSWLQKRRDSRRLVFAAEGA
;
A
#
# COMPACT_ATOMS: atom_id res chain seq x y z
N MET A 1 4.08 16.29 -12.83
CA MET A 1 4.61 15.17 -12.04
C MET A 1 5.09 15.70 -10.70
N ALA A 2 4.58 15.17 -9.60
CA ALA A 2 5.21 15.24 -8.27
C ALA A 2 4.50 14.26 -7.33
N GLU A 3 4.84 12.98 -7.50
CA GLU A 3 5.07 12.04 -6.38
C GLU A 3 6.05 12.69 -5.37
N ARG A 4 6.33 12.05 -4.23
CA ARG A 4 7.50 12.46 -3.43
C ARG A 4 8.71 12.27 -4.33
N SER A 5 9.20 13.34 -4.94
CA SER A 5 10.35 13.23 -5.83
C SER A 5 11.59 12.94 -4.99
N PHE A 6 12.30 11.91 -5.41
CA PHE A 6 13.61 11.52 -4.92
C PHE A 6 14.73 12.07 -5.82
N ALA A 7 14.44 13.00 -6.74
CA ALA A 7 15.40 13.51 -7.72
C ALA A 7 16.72 14.02 -7.12
N LYS A 8 16.70 14.51 -5.86
CA LYS A 8 17.95 14.89 -5.15
C LYS A 8 18.63 13.66 -4.53
N GLU A 9 17.85 12.79 -3.93
CA GLU A 9 18.27 11.58 -3.23
C GLU A 9 18.88 10.55 -4.19
N VAL A 10 18.32 10.38 -5.40
CA VAL A 10 18.83 9.45 -6.42
C VAL A 10 20.24 9.82 -6.90
N GLN A 11 20.69 11.06 -6.73
CA GLN A 11 22.08 11.43 -7.05
C GLN A 11 23.09 10.67 -6.17
N GLN A 12 22.68 10.19 -4.99
CA GLN A 12 23.53 9.33 -4.15
C GLN A 12 23.80 7.95 -4.79
N LEU A 13 23.02 7.53 -5.79
CA LEU A 13 23.26 6.27 -6.50
C LEU A 13 24.57 6.30 -7.33
N ARG A 14 25.13 7.50 -7.59
CA ARG A 14 26.40 7.69 -8.30
C ARG A 14 27.65 7.52 -7.44
N ILE A 15 27.50 7.45 -6.12
CA ILE A 15 28.60 7.28 -5.16
C ILE A 15 29.41 6.01 -5.53
N GLY A 16 30.74 6.12 -5.57
CA GLY A 16 31.65 5.06 -6.01
C GLY A 16 32.22 4.20 -4.88
N GLU A 17 33.17 3.33 -5.23
CA GLU A 17 33.85 2.45 -4.29
C GLU A 17 34.55 3.23 -3.15
N GLY A 18 34.32 2.78 -1.92
CA GLY A 18 34.98 3.32 -0.72
C GLY A 18 34.33 4.57 -0.15
N GLU A 19 33.37 5.17 -0.85
CA GLU A 19 32.57 6.28 -0.36
C GLU A 19 31.41 5.81 0.52
N GLU A 20 30.98 6.65 1.48
CA GLU A 20 29.90 6.33 2.41
C GLU A 20 28.54 6.76 1.86
N PHE A 21 27.64 5.80 1.64
CA PHE A 21 26.24 6.06 1.32
C PHE A 21 25.44 6.36 2.60
N ARG A 22 24.48 7.32 2.56
CA ARG A 22 23.58 7.63 3.68
C ARG A 22 22.15 7.92 3.22
N GLY A 23 21.23 7.01 3.48
CA GLY A 23 19.84 7.17 3.03
C GLY A 23 18.85 6.17 3.60
N GLU A 24 17.66 6.13 3.00
CA GLU A 24 16.60 5.15 3.28
C GLU A 24 16.92 3.77 2.69
N GLY A 25 16.38 2.71 3.29
CA GLY A 25 16.53 1.33 2.85
C GLY A 25 16.23 1.09 1.37
N ILE A 26 15.17 1.71 0.84
CA ILE A 26 14.81 1.61 -0.58
C ILE A 26 15.89 2.13 -1.53
N LEU A 27 16.57 3.25 -1.20
CA LEU A 27 17.66 3.78 -2.02
C LEU A 27 18.89 2.88 -1.92
N ALA A 28 19.14 2.28 -0.76
CA ALA A 28 20.22 1.32 -0.57
C ALA A 28 20.00 0.06 -1.41
N VAL A 29 18.75 -0.44 -1.50
CA VAL A 29 18.39 -1.54 -2.40
C VAL A 29 18.65 -1.15 -3.86
N THR A 30 18.20 0.03 -4.31
CA THR A 30 18.47 0.50 -5.68
C THR A 30 19.97 0.58 -5.96
N LYS A 31 20.76 1.16 -5.03
CA LYS A 31 22.22 1.21 -5.16
C LYS A 31 22.83 -0.19 -5.26
N ALA A 32 22.39 -1.13 -4.42
CA ALA A 32 22.87 -2.50 -4.45
C ALA A 32 22.56 -3.21 -5.79
N LEU A 33 21.38 -2.96 -6.38
CA LEU A 33 21.02 -3.48 -7.71
C LEU A 33 22.02 -3.01 -8.79
N LEU A 34 22.42 -1.73 -8.75
CA LEU A 34 23.40 -1.16 -9.68
C LEU A 34 24.81 -1.72 -9.46
N GLU A 35 25.23 -1.90 -8.20
CA GLU A 35 26.50 -2.55 -7.86
C GLU A 35 26.56 -4.02 -8.31
N CYS A 36 25.40 -4.68 -8.43
CA CYS A 36 25.28 -6.04 -8.90
C CYS A 36 25.23 -6.18 -10.42
N GLY A 37 25.22 -5.09 -11.20
CA GLY A 37 25.11 -5.19 -12.66
C GLY A 37 23.78 -5.78 -13.13
N VAL A 38 22.68 -5.36 -12.51
CA VAL A 38 21.33 -5.69 -12.98
C VAL A 38 21.15 -5.21 -14.42
N GLY A 39 20.54 -6.01 -15.28
CA GLY A 39 20.26 -5.65 -16.67
C GLY A 39 18.87 -5.07 -16.89
N TYR A 40 17.91 -5.42 -16.02
CA TYR A 40 16.57 -4.87 -16.05
C TYR A 40 15.89 -4.92 -14.69
N VAL A 41 15.07 -3.91 -14.42
CA VAL A 41 14.28 -3.79 -13.20
C VAL A 41 12.82 -3.47 -13.55
N GLY A 42 11.88 -4.19 -12.97
CA GLY A 42 10.45 -3.93 -13.14
C GLY A 42 9.68 -3.94 -11.83
N GLY A 43 8.39 -3.63 -11.88
CA GLY A 43 7.58 -3.77 -10.67
C GLY A 43 6.20 -3.13 -10.74
N TYR A 44 5.40 -3.45 -9.73
CA TYR A 44 4.10 -2.85 -9.48
C TYR A 44 4.07 -2.19 -8.10
N GLN A 45 3.55 -0.98 -8.02
CA GLN A 45 3.55 -0.20 -6.79
C GLN A 45 2.68 -0.82 -5.68
N GLY A 46 3.17 -0.77 -4.44
CA GLY A 46 2.34 -1.04 -3.26
C GLY A 46 3.11 -0.82 -1.96
N ALA A 47 2.46 -0.21 -0.97
CA ALA A 47 3.04 0.00 0.36
C ALA A 47 3.32 -1.34 1.05
N PRO A 48 4.43 -1.56 1.79
CA PRO A 48 5.33 -0.53 2.28
C PRO A 48 6.50 -0.17 1.34
N ILE A 49 6.59 -0.80 0.16
CA ILE A 49 7.73 -0.63 -0.76
C ILE A 49 7.40 0.25 -1.98
N SER A 50 6.27 0.97 -1.97
CA SER A 50 5.81 1.78 -3.11
C SER A 50 6.85 2.80 -3.58
N HIS A 51 7.59 3.41 -2.65
CA HIS A 51 8.61 4.39 -2.97
C HIS A 51 9.82 3.81 -3.73
N LEU A 52 10.03 2.49 -3.73
CA LEU A 52 11.10 1.89 -4.54
C LEU A 52 10.85 2.12 -6.04
N MET A 53 9.58 2.07 -6.47
CA MET A 53 9.20 2.40 -7.85
C MET A 53 9.42 3.88 -8.16
N ASP A 54 9.08 4.76 -7.22
CA ASP A 54 9.32 6.21 -7.36
C ASP A 54 10.83 6.50 -7.51
N VAL A 55 11.67 5.84 -6.69
CA VAL A 55 13.14 5.94 -6.76
C VAL A 55 13.68 5.46 -8.09
N LEU A 56 13.22 4.31 -8.59
CA LEU A 56 13.65 3.77 -9.88
C LEU A 56 13.22 4.69 -11.03
N SER A 57 12.02 5.26 -10.97
CA SER A 57 11.53 6.21 -11.97
C SER A 57 12.32 7.52 -11.98
N ASP A 58 12.65 8.07 -10.80
CA ASP A 58 13.48 9.28 -10.71
C ASP A 58 14.97 8.99 -11.06
N ALA A 59 15.40 7.73 -11.02
CA ALA A 59 16.75 7.29 -11.38
C ALA A 59 16.91 6.85 -12.86
N GLU A 60 15.90 7.06 -13.71
CA GLU A 60 15.87 6.59 -15.11
C GLU A 60 17.13 6.99 -15.90
N GLU A 61 17.61 8.23 -15.75
CA GLU A 61 18.86 8.69 -16.41
C GLU A 61 20.10 7.87 -15.98
N ILE A 62 20.22 7.54 -14.69
CA ILE A 62 21.35 6.74 -14.16
C ILE A 62 21.25 5.29 -14.65
N LEU A 63 20.03 4.76 -14.74
CA LEU A 63 19.75 3.41 -15.23
C LEU A 63 20.11 3.30 -16.72
N GLU A 64 19.68 4.25 -17.54
CA GLU A 64 20.01 4.33 -18.97
C GLU A 64 21.52 4.45 -19.21
N GLU A 65 22.20 5.31 -18.44
CA GLU A 65 23.65 5.44 -18.51
C GLU A 65 24.35 4.10 -18.31
N LEU A 66 23.85 3.24 -17.41
CA LEU A 66 24.41 1.91 -17.13
C LEU A 66 23.89 0.82 -18.08
N GLY A 67 22.92 1.12 -18.94
CA GLY A 67 22.28 0.14 -19.84
C GLY A 67 21.26 -0.76 -19.13
N VAL A 68 20.66 -0.29 -18.06
CA VAL A 68 19.62 -0.99 -17.29
C VAL A 68 18.25 -0.58 -17.81
N HIS A 69 17.43 -1.56 -18.22
CA HIS A 69 16.04 -1.31 -18.60
C HIS A 69 15.14 -1.18 -17.38
N PHE A 70 14.35 -0.12 -17.30
CA PHE A 70 13.35 0.05 -16.24
C PHE A 70 11.94 0.04 -16.81
N GLU A 71 11.03 -0.72 -16.16
CA GLU A 71 9.63 -0.77 -16.55
C GLU A 71 8.68 -0.76 -15.35
N GLN A 72 7.81 0.24 -15.27
CA GLN A 72 6.65 0.18 -14.38
C GLN A 72 5.59 -0.73 -15.01
N SER A 73 5.42 -1.91 -14.42
CA SER A 73 4.50 -2.93 -14.92
C SER A 73 3.04 -2.57 -14.62
N GLY A 74 2.11 -3.09 -15.43
CA GLY A 74 0.68 -2.92 -15.21
C GLY A 74 0.10 -3.79 -14.08
N SER A 75 0.80 -4.85 -13.69
CA SER A 75 0.46 -5.75 -12.58
C SER A 75 1.70 -6.53 -12.10
N GLU A 76 1.59 -7.16 -10.93
CA GLU A 76 2.62 -8.04 -10.37
C GLU A 76 2.84 -9.29 -11.23
N ALA A 77 1.81 -9.74 -11.94
CA ALA A 77 1.92 -10.85 -12.91
C ALA A 77 2.84 -10.49 -14.07
N VAL A 78 2.68 -9.29 -14.63
CA VAL A 78 3.56 -8.78 -15.69
C VAL A 78 4.98 -8.62 -15.14
N ALA A 79 5.14 -8.00 -13.96
CA ALA A 79 6.44 -7.85 -13.32
C ALA A 79 7.11 -9.23 -13.14
N GLY A 80 6.46 -10.18 -12.50
CA GLY A 80 6.98 -11.54 -12.32
C GLY A 80 7.33 -12.23 -13.65
N ALA A 81 6.56 -12.00 -14.70
CA ALA A 81 6.81 -12.58 -16.03
C ALA A 81 8.03 -11.97 -16.72
N THR A 82 8.36 -10.69 -16.50
CA THR A 82 9.54 -10.04 -17.06
C THR A 82 10.84 -10.75 -16.65
N LEU A 83 10.87 -11.40 -15.49
CA LEU A 83 12.02 -12.22 -15.05
C LEU A 83 12.33 -13.40 -16.00
N ALA A 84 11.44 -13.74 -16.94
CA ALA A 84 11.70 -14.75 -17.96
C ALA A 84 12.93 -14.44 -18.83
N ALA A 85 13.34 -13.17 -18.95
CA ALA A 85 14.57 -12.80 -19.64
C ALA A 85 15.83 -13.40 -18.97
N SER A 86 15.79 -13.73 -17.68
CA SER A 86 16.90 -14.38 -16.99
C SER A 86 16.93 -15.91 -17.14
N VAL A 87 15.93 -16.52 -17.80
CA VAL A 87 15.86 -17.99 -17.97
C VAL A 87 16.95 -18.49 -18.90
N HIS A 88 17.10 -17.89 -20.09
CA HIS A 88 18.05 -18.34 -21.11
C HIS A 88 19.33 -17.52 -21.18
N TYR A 89 19.33 -16.32 -20.60
CA TYR A 89 20.42 -15.37 -20.70
C TYR A 89 21.03 -15.13 -19.31
N PRO A 90 22.37 -14.99 -19.22
CA PRO A 90 23.06 -14.65 -17.97
C PRO A 90 22.89 -13.15 -17.64
N ILE A 91 21.65 -12.67 -17.65
CA ILE A 91 21.28 -11.28 -17.38
C ILE A 91 20.59 -11.27 -16.02
N ARG A 92 21.10 -10.44 -15.10
CA ARG A 92 20.47 -10.26 -13.78
C ARG A 92 19.18 -9.45 -13.92
N GLY A 93 18.09 -9.96 -13.37
CA GLY A 93 16.77 -9.31 -13.39
C GLY A 93 16.24 -9.10 -11.98
N ALA A 94 15.64 -7.94 -11.72
CA ALA A 94 14.97 -7.68 -10.45
C ALA A 94 13.55 -7.19 -10.66
N VAL A 95 12.61 -7.62 -9.81
CA VAL A 95 11.27 -7.03 -9.77
C VAL A 95 10.81 -6.74 -8.37
N THR A 96 9.88 -5.78 -8.23
CA THR A 96 9.33 -5.43 -6.92
C THR A 96 7.82 -5.26 -6.92
N PHE A 97 7.19 -5.66 -5.82
CA PHE A 97 5.78 -5.41 -5.53
C PHE A 97 5.42 -5.66 -4.06
N LYS A 98 4.21 -5.27 -3.69
CA LYS A 98 3.63 -5.51 -2.36
C LYS A 98 3.14 -6.96 -2.24
N SER A 99 3.64 -7.64 -1.23
CA SER A 99 3.25 -8.99 -0.81
C SER A 99 2.39 -9.01 0.46
N PRO A 100 1.59 -10.05 0.71
CA PRO A 100 1.55 -11.34 -0.01
C PRO A 100 0.65 -11.32 -1.26
N VAL A 101 -0.33 -10.40 -1.34
CA VAL A 101 -1.33 -10.40 -2.42
C VAL A 101 -0.72 -10.19 -3.79
N GLY A 102 0.29 -9.34 -3.93
CA GLY A 102 1.02 -9.20 -5.18
C GLY A 102 1.72 -10.48 -5.59
N THR A 103 2.21 -11.28 -4.63
CA THR A 103 2.71 -12.63 -4.91
C THR A 103 1.58 -13.57 -5.36
N ASN A 104 0.36 -13.44 -4.82
CA ASN A 104 -0.80 -14.21 -5.33
C ASN A 104 -1.04 -13.92 -6.82
N VAL A 105 -1.04 -12.63 -7.19
CA VAL A 105 -1.21 -12.17 -8.57
C VAL A 105 -0.05 -12.65 -9.46
N ALA A 106 1.19 -12.59 -8.97
CA ALA A 106 2.38 -13.04 -9.68
C ALA A 106 2.56 -14.57 -9.70
N SER A 107 1.76 -15.32 -8.93
CA SER A 107 2.08 -16.71 -8.60
C SER A 107 2.17 -17.65 -9.80
N ASP A 108 1.41 -17.41 -10.86
CA ASP A 108 1.48 -18.18 -12.11
C ASP A 108 2.82 -17.94 -12.82
N ALA A 109 3.20 -16.68 -13.01
CA ALA A 109 4.47 -16.31 -13.60
C ALA A 109 5.66 -16.85 -12.78
N LEU A 110 5.60 -16.70 -11.45
CA LEU A 110 6.65 -17.17 -10.55
C LEU A 110 6.76 -18.70 -10.49
N ALA A 111 5.63 -19.43 -10.58
CA ALA A 111 5.64 -20.88 -10.64
C ALA A 111 6.31 -21.38 -11.94
N ASN A 112 6.00 -20.75 -13.08
CA ASN A 112 6.62 -21.06 -14.36
C ASN A 112 8.12 -20.73 -14.35
N LEU A 113 8.49 -19.54 -13.87
CA LEU A 113 9.88 -19.11 -13.71
C LEU A 113 10.69 -20.07 -12.84
N SER A 114 10.15 -20.42 -11.67
CA SER A 114 10.83 -21.34 -10.76
C SER A 114 10.88 -22.76 -11.31
N SER A 115 9.89 -23.21 -12.09
CA SER A 115 9.92 -24.54 -12.69
C SER A 115 11.14 -24.69 -13.61
N GLY A 116 11.24 -23.85 -14.64
CA GLY A 116 12.38 -23.91 -15.57
C GLY A 116 13.72 -23.59 -14.92
N GLY A 117 13.72 -22.75 -13.87
CA GLY A 117 14.92 -22.20 -13.26
C GLY A 117 15.49 -21.05 -14.08
N VAL A 118 16.53 -20.40 -13.54
CA VAL A 118 17.14 -19.21 -14.15
C VAL A 118 18.62 -19.40 -14.39
N THR A 119 19.13 -18.80 -15.47
CA THR A 119 20.55 -18.78 -15.82
C THR A 119 21.22 -17.51 -15.30
N GLY A 120 20.59 -16.34 -15.52
CA GLY A 120 20.96 -15.11 -14.86
C GLY A 120 20.28 -14.99 -13.50
N GLY A 121 20.91 -14.31 -12.54
CA GLY A 121 20.30 -14.14 -11.22
C GLY A 121 18.95 -13.41 -11.30
N ALA A 122 17.93 -13.92 -10.61
CA ALA A 122 16.60 -13.34 -10.59
C ALA A 122 16.17 -13.02 -9.14
N LEU A 123 15.92 -11.74 -8.87
CA LEU A 123 15.57 -11.23 -7.55
C LEU A 123 14.15 -10.67 -7.52
N ILE A 124 13.36 -11.05 -6.52
CA ILE A 124 11.97 -10.61 -6.32
C ILE A 124 11.91 -9.87 -4.98
N ILE A 125 11.93 -8.55 -5.02
CA ILE A 125 11.95 -7.68 -3.84
C ILE A 125 10.52 -7.45 -3.40
N ILE A 126 10.10 -8.09 -2.32
CA ILE A 126 8.73 -8.06 -1.83
C ILE A 126 8.60 -7.16 -0.60
N GLY A 127 7.61 -6.27 -0.60
CA GLY A 127 7.23 -5.53 0.60
C GLY A 127 6.21 -6.31 1.41
N GLU A 128 6.50 -6.74 2.64
CA GLU A 128 5.56 -7.43 3.53
C GLU A 128 5.40 -6.66 4.85
N ASP A 129 4.20 -6.59 5.42
CA ASP A 129 3.97 -5.99 6.73
C ASP A 129 2.86 -6.73 7.45
N TYR A 130 3.12 -7.09 8.70
CA TYR A 130 2.17 -7.76 9.58
C TYR A 130 1.76 -6.79 10.69
N GLY A 131 0.47 -6.68 10.97
CA GLY A 131 -0.07 -5.82 12.03
C GLY A 131 -0.04 -4.31 11.79
N GLU A 132 0.73 -3.85 10.82
CA GLU A 132 0.85 -2.44 10.46
C GLU A 132 -0.32 -2.01 9.56
N GLY A 133 -0.82 -0.79 9.78
CA GLY A 133 -2.13 -0.31 9.30
C GLY A 133 -2.28 -0.08 7.80
N ALA A 134 -1.31 -0.51 6.97
CA ALA A 134 -1.35 -0.37 5.51
C ALA A 134 -1.87 -1.63 4.80
N SER A 135 -1.74 -2.81 5.41
CA SER A 135 -2.19 -4.08 4.83
C SER A 135 -3.68 -4.36 5.05
N ILE A 136 -4.41 -4.64 3.96
CA ILE A 136 -5.84 -5.00 4.01
C ILE A 136 -6.03 -6.46 4.44
N MET A 137 -5.11 -7.36 4.05
CA MET A 137 -5.12 -8.78 4.45
C MET A 137 -3.81 -9.13 5.15
N GLN A 138 -3.91 -9.85 6.27
CA GLN A 138 -2.79 -10.20 7.15
C GLN A 138 -2.39 -11.67 6.91
N GLU A 139 -1.58 -11.90 5.88
CA GLU A 139 -1.07 -13.22 5.44
C GLU A 139 0.47 -13.18 5.26
N ARG A 140 1.10 -14.29 4.85
CA ARG A 140 2.56 -14.39 4.66
C ARG A 140 2.96 -14.89 3.28
N THR A 141 4.02 -14.32 2.71
CA THR A 141 4.58 -14.76 1.41
C THR A 141 5.38 -16.06 1.51
N HIS A 142 5.80 -16.42 2.72
CA HIS A 142 6.59 -17.63 2.98
C HIS A 142 5.97 -18.89 2.34
N ALA A 143 4.64 -19.03 2.38
CA ALA A 143 3.94 -20.15 1.75
C ALA A 143 4.15 -20.25 0.23
N PHE A 144 4.33 -19.12 -0.47
CA PHE A 144 4.65 -19.09 -1.90
C PHE A 144 6.10 -19.47 -2.18
N ALA A 145 7.02 -19.03 -1.33
CA ALA A 145 8.42 -19.45 -1.38
C ALA A 145 8.52 -20.98 -1.28
N MET A 146 7.81 -21.57 -0.31
CA MET A 146 7.70 -23.02 -0.16
C MET A 146 7.03 -23.70 -1.36
N LYS A 147 5.82 -23.26 -1.73
CA LYS A 147 5.02 -23.83 -2.82
C LYS A 147 5.78 -23.90 -4.14
N SER A 148 6.45 -22.81 -4.52
CA SER A 148 7.12 -22.70 -5.83
C SER A 148 8.61 -23.06 -5.74
N GLN A 149 9.14 -23.33 -4.55
CA GLN A 149 10.57 -23.49 -4.26
C GLN A 149 11.40 -22.31 -4.75
N LEU A 150 11.10 -21.14 -4.21
CA LEU A 150 11.85 -19.89 -4.36
C LEU A 150 12.55 -19.61 -3.04
N TRP A 151 13.81 -19.19 -3.06
CA TRP A 151 14.52 -18.91 -1.81
C TRP A 151 14.05 -17.59 -1.21
N LEU A 152 13.96 -17.49 0.12
CA LEU A 152 13.44 -16.32 0.82
C LEU A 152 14.49 -15.78 1.78
N LEU A 153 14.93 -14.56 1.48
CA LEU A 153 15.81 -13.77 2.33
C LEU A 153 14.96 -12.80 3.17
N ASP A 154 15.21 -12.70 4.46
CA ASP A 154 14.58 -11.73 5.39
C ASP A 154 15.69 -11.04 6.19
N PRO A 155 16.45 -10.11 5.57
CA PRO A 155 17.64 -9.52 6.17
C PRO A 155 17.34 -8.75 7.46
N ARG A 156 18.35 -8.65 8.33
CA ARG A 156 18.31 -7.69 9.44
C ARG A 156 18.01 -6.26 8.94
N PRO A 157 17.20 -5.49 9.67
CA PRO A 157 16.80 -4.13 9.28
C PRO A 157 17.92 -3.10 9.56
N ASN A 158 19.01 -3.20 8.81
CA ASN A 158 20.11 -2.23 8.68
C ASN A 158 20.62 -2.23 7.23
N LEU A 159 21.26 -1.13 6.79
CA LEU A 159 21.61 -1.00 5.37
C LEU A 159 22.68 -1.98 4.93
N GLU A 160 23.69 -2.26 5.76
CA GLU A 160 24.76 -3.19 5.42
C GLU A 160 24.22 -4.60 5.13
N SER A 161 23.33 -5.11 5.99
CA SER A 161 22.67 -6.41 5.80
C SER A 161 21.75 -6.41 4.58
N ILE A 162 20.95 -5.36 4.38
CA ILE A 162 20.03 -5.27 3.22
C ILE A 162 20.82 -5.27 1.90
N VAL A 163 21.86 -4.44 1.79
CA VAL A 163 22.72 -4.35 0.60
C VAL A 163 23.47 -5.66 0.37
N LYS A 164 23.98 -6.29 1.43
CA LYS A 164 24.61 -7.61 1.35
C LYS A 164 23.63 -8.66 0.82
N SER A 165 22.39 -8.68 1.30
CA SER A 165 21.38 -9.64 0.86
C SER A 165 20.93 -9.46 -0.59
N VAL A 166 20.99 -8.26 -1.16
CA VAL A 166 20.78 -8.07 -2.61
C VAL A 166 21.90 -8.75 -3.40
N ARG A 167 23.16 -8.55 -2.99
CA ARG A 167 24.34 -9.18 -3.62
C ARG A 167 24.30 -10.70 -3.50
N ASP A 168 24.12 -11.19 -2.28
CA ASP A 168 24.01 -12.62 -1.99
C ASP A 168 22.80 -13.23 -2.68
N GLY A 169 21.70 -12.50 -2.83
CA GLY A 169 20.49 -12.98 -3.53
C GLY A 169 20.73 -13.26 -5.00
N PHE A 170 21.43 -12.39 -5.73
CA PHE A 170 21.83 -12.66 -7.11
C PHE A 170 22.81 -13.83 -7.20
N GLU A 171 23.84 -13.85 -6.36
CA GLU A 171 24.84 -14.93 -6.37
C GLU A 171 24.23 -16.29 -6.00
N LEU A 172 23.34 -16.33 -5.00
CA LEU A 172 22.58 -17.52 -4.62
C LEU A 172 21.67 -17.98 -5.75
N SER A 173 21.02 -17.04 -6.44
CA SER A 173 20.15 -17.36 -7.58
C SER A 173 20.93 -18.03 -8.72
N GLU A 174 22.12 -17.52 -9.01
CA GLU A 174 23.02 -18.04 -10.05
C GLU A 174 23.62 -19.39 -9.65
N ALA A 175 24.08 -19.54 -8.40
CA ALA A 175 24.68 -20.77 -7.89
C ALA A 175 23.68 -21.93 -7.83
N SER A 176 22.40 -21.64 -7.62
CA SER A 176 21.34 -22.64 -7.47
C SER A 176 20.33 -22.69 -8.62
N ASN A 177 20.52 -21.90 -9.68
CA ASN A 177 19.58 -21.73 -10.79
C ASN A 177 18.11 -21.50 -10.37
N THR A 178 17.91 -20.79 -9.26
CA THR A 178 16.60 -20.60 -8.61
C THR A 178 16.34 -19.11 -8.36
N PRO A 179 15.15 -18.58 -8.66
CA PRO A 179 14.85 -17.19 -8.30
C PRO A 179 14.78 -17.01 -6.77
N VAL A 180 15.17 -15.82 -6.31
CA VAL A 180 15.27 -15.47 -4.88
C VAL A 180 14.31 -14.33 -4.56
N MET A 181 13.55 -14.48 -3.48
CA MET A 181 12.75 -13.44 -2.85
C MET A 181 13.57 -12.71 -1.80
N LEU A 182 13.54 -11.38 -1.82
CA LEU A 182 14.08 -10.52 -0.78
C LEU A 182 12.91 -9.83 -0.06
N GLU A 183 12.65 -10.24 1.17
CA GLU A 183 11.60 -9.69 2.01
C GLU A 183 12.04 -8.38 2.65
N MET A 184 11.27 -7.32 2.38
CA MET A 184 11.46 -5.99 2.93
C MET A 184 10.26 -5.65 3.81
N ARG A 185 10.45 -5.80 5.13
CA ARG A 185 9.45 -5.40 6.13
C ARG A 185 9.32 -3.88 6.20
N ILE A 186 8.19 -3.35 6.67
CA ILE A 186 7.96 -1.89 6.78
C ILE A 186 9.11 -1.14 7.47
N ARG A 187 9.65 -1.70 8.56
CA ARG A 187 10.77 -1.09 9.31
C ARG A 187 12.06 -1.12 8.50
N ALA A 188 12.29 -2.14 7.67
CA ALA A 188 13.43 -2.23 6.76
C ALA A 188 13.28 -1.27 5.57
N CYS A 189 12.07 -1.08 5.04
CA CYS A 189 11.81 -0.13 3.94
C CYS A 189 12.17 1.32 4.34
N HIS A 190 11.84 1.71 5.58
CA HIS A 190 11.99 3.09 6.06
C HIS A 190 13.20 3.30 6.99
N VAL A 191 14.02 2.27 7.21
CA VAL A 191 15.24 2.43 8.01
C VAL A 191 16.18 3.41 7.32
N HIS A 192 16.76 4.32 8.10
CA HIS A 192 17.87 5.15 7.67
C HIS A 192 19.16 4.59 8.25
N GLY A 193 20.20 4.52 7.42
CA GLY A 193 21.51 4.08 7.87
C GLY A 193 22.59 4.49 6.90
N ARG A 194 23.68 3.72 6.89
CA ARG A 194 24.84 3.97 6.04
C ARG A 194 25.54 2.67 5.69
N PHE A 195 26.28 2.66 4.59
CA PHE A 195 27.18 1.57 4.23
C PHE A 195 28.29 2.11 3.32
N ILE A 196 29.38 1.35 3.17
CA ILE A 196 30.45 1.68 2.22
C ILE A 196 30.07 1.12 0.86
N ALA A 197 29.91 2.02 -0.12
CA ALA A 197 29.48 1.69 -1.47
C ALA A 197 30.59 1.01 -2.27
N LYS A 198 30.16 0.29 -3.31
CA LYS A 198 30.98 -0.21 -4.41
C LYS A 198 30.65 0.55 -5.69
N ASP A 199 31.51 0.40 -6.69
CA ASP A 199 31.22 0.91 -8.03
C ASP A 199 29.97 0.27 -8.63
N ASN A 200 29.21 1.08 -9.37
CA ASN A 200 28.13 0.56 -10.20
C ASN A 200 28.72 -0.26 -11.35
N VAL A 201 28.13 -1.40 -11.63
CA VAL A 201 28.60 -2.33 -12.66
C VAL A 201 27.57 -2.36 -13.79
N ARG A 202 28.03 -2.36 -15.04
CA ARG A 202 27.14 -2.60 -16.19
C ARG A 202 26.82 -4.10 -16.29
N PRO A 203 25.62 -4.50 -16.77
CA PRO A 203 25.34 -5.90 -17.00
C PRO A 203 26.35 -6.51 -17.98
N THR A 204 26.79 -7.73 -17.70
CA THR A 204 27.77 -8.46 -18.54
C THR A 204 27.23 -8.79 -19.93
N MET A 205 25.91 -8.90 -20.04
CA MET A 205 25.17 -9.04 -21.29
C MET A 205 23.98 -8.08 -21.25
N SER A 206 23.80 -7.27 -22.29
CA SER A 206 22.65 -6.37 -22.37
C SER A 206 21.41 -7.07 -22.94
N LEU A 207 20.23 -6.47 -22.73
CA LEU A 207 19.00 -6.94 -23.38
C LEU A 207 19.06 -6.80 -24.91
N ALA A 208 19.75 -5.78 -25.42
CA ALA A 208 19.98 -5.61 -26.86
C ALA A 208 20.80 -6.78 -27.42
N ASP A 209 21.88 -7.17 -26.74
CA ASP A 209 22.70 -8.34 -27.15
C ASP A 209 21.86 -9.62 -27.20
N ALA A 210 20.96 -9.81 -26.24
CA ALA A 210 20.07 -10.98 -26.19
C ALA A 210 19.02 -10.99 -27.30
N LEU A 211 18.49 -9.82 -27.68
CA LEU A 211 17.58 -9.68 -28.81
C LEU A 211 18.28 -9.93 -30.15
N GLU A 212 19.50 -9.45 -30.32
CA GLU A 212 20.31 -9.67 -31.52
C GLU A 212 20.82 -11.12 -31.63
N ASN A 213 20.98 -11.81 -30.49
CA ASN A 213 21.53 -13.17 -30.41
C ASN A 213 20.62 -14.11 -29.59
N PRO A 214 19.44 -14.48 -30.12
CA PRO A 214 18.46 -15.26 -29.37
C PRO A 214 18.96 -16.66 -29.03
N LYS A 215 18.80 -17.07 -27.77
CA LYS A 215 19.11 -18.42 -27.26
C LYS A 215 17.84 -19.23 -27.06
N ARG A 216 17.94 -20.54 -27.27
CA ARG A 216 16.83 -21.49 -27.07
C ARG A 216 17.34 -22.75 -26.39
N ASP A 217 16.80 -23.04 -25.21
CA ASP A 217 17.00 -24.32 -24.51
C ASP A 217 15.64 -24.93 -24.16
N LEU A 218 15.28 -26.02 -24.84
CA LEU A 218 14.01 -26.71 -24.60
C LEU A 218 13.90 -27.30 -23.19
N ASN A 219 15.05 -27.59 -22.55
CA ASN A 219 15.08 -28.13 -21.20
C ASN A 219 14.77 -27.09 -20.13
N ARG A 220 14.60 -25.80 -20.47
CA ARG A 220 14.18 -24.75 -19.52
C ARG A 220 12.73 -24.32 -19.72
N ILE A 221 12.03 -24.88 -20.71
CA ILE A 221 10.61 -24.58 -20.98
C ILE A 221 9.74 -25.56 -20.19
N VAL A 222 8.70 -25.04 -19.53
CA VAL A 222 7.74 -25.83 -18.73
C VAL A 222 6.80 -26.62 -19.64
N LEU A 223 7.32 -27.70 -20.22
CA LEU A 223 6.60 -28.60 -21.10
C LEU A 223 6.98 -30.05 -20.78
N PRO A 224 6.04 -31.02 -20.78
CA PRO A 224 6.40 -32.43 -20.69
C PRO A 224 7.34 -32.86 -21.84
N PRO A 225 8.41 -33.64 -21.58
CA PRO A 225 8.78 -34.25 -20.29
C PRO A 225 9.66 -33.39 -19.38
N ALA A 226 10.16 -32.23 -19.83
CA ALA A 226 11.09 -31.38 -19.08
C ALA A 226 10.53 -30.93 -17.72
N SER A 227 9.23 -30.66 -17.63
CA SER A 227 8.55 -30.33 -16.36
C SER A 227 8.79 -31.33 -15.21
N PHE A 228 8.88 -32.64 -15.48
CA PHE A 228 9.22 -33.63 -14.46
C PHE A 228 10.72 -33.64 -14.13
N LEU A 229 11.58 -33.31 -15.09
CA LEU A 229 13.01 -33.18 -14.87
C LEU A 229 13.32 -31.95 -14.02
N HIS A 230 12.57 -30.85 -14.21
CA HIS A 230 12.65 -29.64 -13.38
C HIS A 230 12.37 -29.92 -11.91
N GLU A 231 11.33 -30.69 -11.63
CA GLU A 231 10.98 -31.10 -10.25
C GLU A 231 12.13 -31.88 -9.60
N LYS A 232 12.76 -32.81 -10.34
CA LYS A 232 13.93 -33.53 -9.84
C LYS A 232 15.13 -32.63 -9.66
N GLU A 233 15.45 -31.78 -10.65
CA GLU A 233 16.56 -30.83 -10.60
C GLU A 233 16.44 -29.91 -9.37
N LYS A 234 15.22 -29.47 -9.06
CA LYS A 234 14.92 -28.67 -7.86
C LYS A 234 15.40 -29.33 -6.57
N VAL A 235 15.17 -30.63 -6.41
CA VAL A 235 15.49 -31.36 -5.17
C VAL A 235 16.91 -31.92 -5.18
N GLU A 236 17.35 -32.50 -6.30
CA GLU A 236 18.62 -33.22 -6.41
C GLU A 236 19.83 -32.30 -6.63
N SER A 237 19.62 -31.09 -7.18
CA SER A 237 20.69 -30.16 -7.53
C SER A 237 20.50 -28.78 -6.89
N ARG A 238 19.40 -28.10 -7.21
CA ARG A 238 19.22 -26.68 -6.83
C ARG A 238 19.16 -26.46 -5.33
N TRP A 239 18.41 -27.30 -4.61
CA TRP A 239 18.30 -27.22 -3.16
C TRP A 239 19.65 -27.47 -2.46
N PRO A 240 20.39 -28.57 -2.73
CA PRO A 240 21.73 -28.76 -2.19
C PRO A 240 22.69 -27.61 -2.51
N ASN A 241 22.67 -27.10 -3.75
CA ASN A 241 23.53 -25.97 -4.15
C ASN A 241 23.20 -24.71 -3.34
N ALA A 242 21.92 -24.44 -3.10
CA ALA A 242 21.49 -23.32 -2.26
C ALA A 242 21.97 -23.49 -0.81
N VAL A 243 21.75 -24.66 -0.20
CA VAL A 243 22.20 -24.96 1.17
C VAL A 243 23.71 -24.82 1.31
N ASN A 244 24.48 -25.36 0.35
CA ASN A 244 25.94 -25.24 0.35
C ASN A 244 26.40 -23.78 0.22
N PHE A 245 25.81 -23.03 -0.71
CA PHE A 245 26.12 -21.60 -0.88
C PHE A 245 25.83 -20.81 0.40
N ILE A 246 24.67 -21.05 1.04
CA ILE A 246 24.25 -20.39 2.28
C ILE A 246 25.26 -20.63 3.40
N LYS A 247 25.68 -21.89 3.57
CA LYS A 247 26.66 -22.29 4.60
C LYS A 247 28.05 -21.73 4.33
N GLU A 248 28.57 -21.89 3.12
CA GLU A 248 29.92 -21.45 2.74
C GLU A 248 30.10 -19.93 2.86
N ARG A 249 29.05 -19.17 2.58
CA ARG A 249 29.07 -17.69 2.64
C ARG A 249 28.57 -17.14 3.97
N GLY A 250 28.11 -17.99 4.90
CA GLY A 250 27.61 -17.60 6.22
C GLY A 250 26.52 -16.54 6.13
N LEU A 251 25.44 -16.83 5.40
CA LEU A 251 24.35 -15.87 5.20
C LEU A 251 23.56 -15.63 6.48
N ASN A 252 23.36 -16.66 7.29
CA ASN A 252 22.77 -16.55 8.62
C ASN A 252 23.82 -16.13 9.64
N GLU A 253 23.40 -15.41 10.68
CA GLU A 253 24.30 -14.79 11.64
C GLU A 253 24.10 -15.37 13.04
N PHE A 254 25.18 -15.41 13.82
CA PHE A 254 25.16 -15.83 15.22
C PHE A 254 25.66 -14.69 16.10
N PHE A 255 24.96 -14.42 17.20
CA PHE A 255 25.33 -13.39 18.17
C PHE A 255 25.33 -13.95 19.59
N GLY A 256 26.08 -13.28 20.48
CA GLY A 256 26.25 -13.72 21.86
C GLY A 256 27.30 -14.83 22.01
N GLY A 257 27.50 -15.29 23.25
CA GLY A 257 28.43 -16.37 23.58
C GLY A 257 27.73 -17.72 23.72
N ASP A 258 28.28 -18.59 24.56
CA ASP A 258 27.64 -19.83 24.95
C ASP A 258 26.57 -19.60 26.02
N GLY A 259 25.54 -20.44 26.03
CA GLY A 259 24.48 -20.36 27.04
C GLY A 259 23.60 -21.61 27.01
N LYS A 260 22.86 -21.87 28.08
CA LYS A 260 21.93 -23.01 28.16
C LYS A 260 20.59 -22.78 27.50
N ILE A 261 20.32 -21.55 27.09
CA ILE A 261 19.15 -21.19 26.29
C ILE A 261 19.59 -20.53 24.97
N GLY A 262 18.70 -20.46 23.99
CA GLY A 262 18.95 -19.73 22.74
C GLY A 262 17.68 -19.14 22.16
N ILE A 263 17.83 -18.13 21.31
CA ILE A 263 16.73 -17.56 20.53
C ILE A 263 17.08 -17.67 19.05
N VAL A 264 16.19 -18.27 18.27
CA VAL A 264 16.22 -18.25 16.81
C VAL A 264 15.19 -17.25 16.32
N LEU A 265 15.52 -16.42 15.33
CA LEU A 265 14.63 -15.36 14.88
C LEU A 265 14.79 -15.09 13.39
N GLN A 266 13.70 -14.67 12.75
CA GLN A 266 13.76 -14.05 11.43
C GLN A 266 14.60 -12.78 11.48
N GLY A 267 15.44 -12.52 10.47
CA GLY A 267 16.34 -11.36 10.45
C GLY A 267 15.60 -10.04 10.60
N GLY A 268 14.45 -9.87 9.92
CA GLY A 268 13.58 -8.70 10.06
C GLY A 268 13.12 -8.39 11.49
N MET A 269 13.13 -9.38 12.41
CA MET A 269 12.72 -9.23 13.81
C MET A 269 13.88 -8.86 14.76
N TYR A 270 15.12 -8.81 14.26
CA TYR A 270 16.33 -8.62 15.07
C TYR A 270 16.27 -7.38 15.97
N ASN A 271 15.92 -6.21 15.44
CA ASN A 271 15.86 -4.98 16.24
C ASN A 271 14.83 -5.07 17.37
N GLY A 272 13.71 -5.77 17.15
CA GLY A 272 12.69 -6.00 18.17
C GLY A 272 13.21 -6.88 19.30
N VAL A 273 13.87 -7.98 18.97
CA VAL A 273 14.48 -8.91 19.94
C VAL A 273 15.60 -8.25 20.73
N ILE A 274 16.53 -7.54 20.07
CA ILE A 274 17.59 -6.80 20.75
C ILE A 274 17.01 -5.75 21.70
N ARG A 275 15.97 -5.03 21.28
CA ARG A 275 15.33 -4.03 22.15
C ARG A 275 14.67 -4.66 23.37
N ALA A 276 14.05 -5.83 23.23
CA ALA A 276 13.49 -6.57 24.36
C ALA A 276 14.58 -7.03 25.32
N LEU A 277 15.65 -7.66 24.81
CA LEU A 277 16.80 -8.09 25.62
C LEU A 277 17.49 -6.91 26.32
N GLN A 278 17.63 -5.76 25.65
CA GLN A 278 18.19 -4.55 26.25
C GLN A 278 17.34 -4.06 27.43
N ARG A 279 16.01 -4.12 27.31
CA ARG A 279 15.11 -3.76 28.41
C ARG A 279 15.18 -4.72 29.59
N LEU A 280 15.58 -5.98 29.35
CA LEU A 280 15.84 -6.99 30.38
C LEU A 280 17.28 -6.96 30.93
N GLY A 281 18.13 -6.05 30.43
CA GLY A 281 19.53 -5.94 30.82
C GLY A 281 20.45 -7.00 30.21
N LEU A 282 19.97 -7.76 29.22
CA LEU A 282 20.68 -8.88 28.57
C LEU A 282 21.29 -8.51 27.22
N ALA A 283 21.15 -7.26 26.80
CA ALA A 283 21.81 -6.73 25.62
C ALA A 283 22.20 -5.27 25.80
N ASP A 284 23.26 -4.84 25.11
CA ASP A 284 23.66 -3.44 25.06
C ASP A 284 23.10 -2.73 23.81
N ILE A 285 23.34 -1.41 23.72
CA ILE A 285 22.93 -0.60 22.56
C ILE A 285 23.66 -0.96 21.26
N ARG A 286 24.78 -1.69 21.34
CA ARG A 286 25.57 -2.15 20.19
C ARG A 286 25.11 -3.50 19.67
N GLY A 287 24.11 -4.12 20.31
CA GLY A 287 23.60 -5.44 19.94
C GLY A 287 24.44 -6.60 20.48
N ASN A 288 25.37 -6.36 21.41
CA ASN A 288 26.01 -7.44 22.15
C ASN A 288 24.99 -8.03 23.12
N THR A 289 24.86 -9.35 23.14
CA THR A 289 23.82 -10.05 23.91
C THR A 289 24.42 -11.14 24.78
N GLU A 290 23.85 -11.34 25.97
CA GLU A 290 24.17 -12.48 26.85
C GLU A 290 23.43 -13.76 26.43
N VAL A 291 22.28 -13.61 25.75
CA VAL A 291 21.50 -14.73 25.25
C VAL A 291 21.95 -15.06 23.82
N PRO A 292 22.42 -16.29 23.54
CA PRO A 292 22.86 -16.65 22.19
C PRO A 292 21.71 -16.53 21.18
N LEU A 293 21.99 -15.92 20.04
CA LEU A 293 21.01 -15.70 18.96
C LEU A 293 21.46 -16.40 17.67
N TYR A 294 20.52 -17.05 16.98
CA TYR A 294 20.66 -17.52 15.59
C TYR A 294 19.69 -16.74 14.70
N VAL A 295 20.23 -15.85 13.87
CA VAL A 295 19.47 -14.91 13.05
C VAL A 295 19.36 -15.45 11.63
N LEU A 296 18.13 -15.77 11.24
CA LEU A 296 17.76 -16.28 9.94
C LEU A 296 17.61 -15.13 8.94
N ASN A 297 18.71 -14.73 8.28
CA ASN A 297 18.62 -13.86 7.11
C ASN A 297 18.14 -14.64 5.88
N VAL A 298 18.22 -15.97 5.92
CA VAL A 298 17.56 -16.89 4.98
C VAL A 298 16.50 -17.66 5.76
N THR A 299 15.22 -17.41 5.45
CA THR A 299 14.10 -18.10 6.10
C THR A 299 13.62 -19.30 5.30
N TYR A 300 13.99 -19.39 4.03
CA TYR A 300 13.80 -20.59 3.20
C TYR A 300 14.87 -20.66 2.09
N PRO A 301 15.62 -21.76 1.94
CA PRO A 301 15.57 -22.98 2.76
C PRO A 301 16.14 -22.75 4.16
N LEU A 302 15.66 -23.51 5.14
CA LEU A 302 16.29 -23.60 6.45
C LEU A 302 17.53 -24.50 6.37
N ILE A 303 18.49 -24.29 7.27
CA ILE A 303 19.75 -25.03 7.31
C ILE A 303 19.78 -25.91 8.55
N ASP A 304 19.52 -27.21 8.35
CA ASP A 304 19.41 -28.20 9.42
C ASP A 304 20.66 -28.23 10.31
N ASP A 305 21.86 -28.28 9.72
CA ASP A 305 23.12 -28.36 10.48
C ASP A 305 23.33 -27.12 11.37
N GLU A 306 23.10 -25.92 10.84
CA GLU A 306 23.25 -24.67 11.60
C GLU A 306 22.30 -24.63 12.81
N PHE A 307 21.04 -25.02 12.62
CA PHE A 307 20.06 -25.04 13.69
C PHE A 307 20.35 -26.14 14.72
N LEU A 308 20.67 -27.35 14.26
CA LEU A 308 20.96 -28.48 15.15
C LEU A 308 22.22 -28.22 15.97
N ASP A 309 23.27 -27.65 15.37
CA ASP A 309 24.49 -27.27 16.09
C ASP A 309 24.22 -26.15 17.10
N PHE A 310 23.37 -25.17 16.76
CA PHE A 310 22.94 -24.14 17.71
C PHE A 310 22.10 -24.68 18.88
N ALA A 311 21.27 -25.69 18.62
CA ALA A 311 20.33 -26.24 19.59
C ALA A 311 20.95 -27.32 20.50
N ARG A 312 21.90 -28.12 19.99
CA ARG A 312 22.40 -29.36 20.63
C ARG A 312 22.78 -29.22 22.10
N ASP A 313 23.42 -28.12 22.48
CA ASP A 313 23.90 -27.88 23.85
C ASP A 313 22.95 -27.03 24.71
N LYS A 314 21.75 -26.74 24.20
CA LYS A 314 20.72 -25.92 24.84
C LYS A 314 19.67 -26.80 25.50
N ASP A 315 19.24 -26.37 26.68
CA ASP A 315 18.09 -26.94 27.39
C ASP A 315 16.78 -26.48 26.73
N ALA A 316 16.74 -25.23 26.23
CA ALA A 316 15.58 -24.66 25.55
C ALA A 316 15.95 -23.63 24.47
N VAL A 317 15.17 -23.60 23.39
CA VAL A 317 15.30 -22.66 22.27
C VAL A 317 13.94 -22.01 21.99
N LEU A 318 13.93 -20.68 21.86
CA LEU A 318 12.75 -19.88 21.49
C LEU A 318 12.83 -19.44 20.03
N VAL A 319 11.77 -19.68 19.25
CA VAL A 319 11.63 -19.25 17.86
C VAL A 319 10.76 -17.98 17.79
N VAL A 320 11.35 -16.89 17.33
CA VAL A 320 10.65 -15.63 17.05
C VAL A 320 10.28 -15.60 15.57
N GLU A 321 9.09 -16.11 15.28
CA GLU A 321 8.47 -16.12 13.95
C GLU A 321 7.18 -15.29 13.96
N GLU A 322 7.15 -14.19 13.20
CA GLU A 322 5.98 -13.31 13.09
C GLU A 322 5.00 -13.84 12.04
N GLY A 323 3.70 -13.75 12.37
CA GLY A 323 2.60 -14.18 11.50
C GLY A 323 2.29 -15.68 11.56
N GLN A 324 1.27 -16.09 10.79
CA GLN A 324 0.76 -17.46 10.69
C GLN A 324 0.77 -17.88 9.20
N PRO A 325 1.04 -19.16 8.86
CA PRO A 325 1.41 -20.29 9.74
C PRO A 325 2.83 -20.19 10.32
N ASN A 326 3.13 -20.93 11.39
CA ASN A 326 4.46 -20.99 12.02
C ASN A 326 5.36 -22.05 11.35
N HIS A 327 5.70 -21.82 10.08
CA HIS A 327 6.47 -22.75 9.25
C HIS A 327 7.86 -23.05 9.82
N ILE A 328 8.54 -22.04 10.36
CA ILE A 328 9.91 -22.18 10.88
C ILE A 328 9.90 -23.01 12.16
N GLU A 329 9.01 -22.70 13.10
CA GLU A 329 8.85 -23.48 14.33
C GLU A 329 8.52 -24.94 14.05
N GLN A 330 7.56 -25.20 13.16
CA GLN A 330 7.19 -26.56 12.79
C GLN A 330 8.35 -27.33 12.15
N ALA A 331 9.11 -26.69 11.26
CA ALA A 331 10.27 -27.29 10.61
C ALA A 331 11.37 -27.63 11.63
N PHE A 332 11.69 -26.71 12.54
CA PHE A 332 12.66 -26.94 13.61
C PHE A 332 12.21 -28.03 14.58
N GLY A 333 10.93 -28.10 14.94
CA GLY A 333 10.39 -29.20 15.74
C GLY A 333 10.60 -30.55 15.07
N ALA A 334 10.37 -30.63 13.75
CA ALA A 334 10.64 -31.84 12.97
C ALA A 334 12.15 -32.17 12.89
N MET A 335 13.03 -31.17 12.76
CA MET A 335 14.48 -31.37 12.75
C MET A 335 14.99 -31.94 14.08
N LEU A 336 14.61 -31.34 15.21
CA LEU A 336 14.99 -31.84 16.55
C LEU A 336 14.52 -33.28 16.76
N HIS A 337 13.26 -33.56 16.42
CA HIS A 337 12.69 -34.90 16.58
C HIS A 337 13.43 -35.94 15.74
N LYS A 338 13.70 -35.65 14.46
CA LYS A 338 14.43 -36.56 13.56
C LYS A 338 15.88 -36.78 13.99
N ALA A 339 16.54 -35.75 14.52
CA ALA A 339 17.91 -35.81 15.00
C ALA A 339 18.04 -36.44 16.40
N GLY A 340 16.92 -36.65 17.12
CA GLY A 340 16.94 -37.15 18.49
C GLY A 340 17.57 -36.17 19.48
N VAL A 341 17.38 -34.86 19.25
CA VAL A 341 17.89 -33.80 20.13
C VAL A 341 16.81 -33.40 21.13
N ASP A 342 17.12 -33.50 22.42
CA ASP A 342 16.16 -33.31 23.53
C ASP A 342 15.93 -31.83 23.93
N THR A 343 16.46 -30.88 23.15
CA THR A 343 16.25 -29.44 23.37
C THR A 343 14.78 -29.08 23.27
N LYS A 344 14.24 -28.38 24.29
CA LYS A 344 12.86 -27.92 24.26
C LYS A 344 12.69 -26.78 23.27
N LEU A 345 11.72 -26.89 22.37
CA LEU A 345 11.40 -25.84 21.40
C LEU A 345 10.17 -25.06 21.87
N PHE A 346 10.28 -23.73 21.86
CA PHE A 346 9.20 -22.80 22.11
C PHE A 346 9.04 -21.86 20.92
N GLY A 347 7.83 -21.39 20.65
CA GLY A 347 7.58 -20.37 19.62
C GLY A 347 6.21 -19.74 19.83
N LYS A 348 5.20 -20.24 19.12
CA LYS A 348 3.80 -19.94 19.35
C LYS A 348 3.32 -20.62 20.66
N ASP A 349 3.63 -19.99 21.78
CA ASP A 349 3.04 -20.23 23.12
C ASP A 349 3.43 -19.05 24.02
N PRO A 350 4.74 -18.75 24.22
CA PRO A 350 5.15 -17.46 24.78
C PRO A 350 4.69 -16.30 23.91
N PHE A 351 4.71 -16.47 22.59
CA PHE A 351 4.18 -15.51 21.62
C PHE A 351 2.74 -15.83 21.18
N PRO A 352 1.93 -14.80 20.90
CA PRO A 352 0.59 -15.01 20.37
C PRO A 352 0.63 -15.64 18.96
N ILE A 353 -0.35 -16.50 18.68
CA ILE A 353 -0.48 -17.19 17.37
C ILE A 353 -0.74 -16.19 16.23
N ALA A 354 -1.50 -15.12 16.51
CA ALA A 354 -1.90 -14.10 15.55
C ALA A 354 -1.75 -12.70 16.14
N GLY A 355 -1.68 -11.71 15.25
CA GLY A 355 -1.46 -10.30 15.61
C GLY A 355 0.01 -9.89 15.59
N GLU A 356 0.24 -8.58 15.54
CA GLU A 356 1.58 -7.99 15.46
C GLU A 356 2.44 -8.32 16.69
N TYR A 357 3.72 -8.59 16.46
CA TYR A 357 4.69 -8.63 17.55
C TYR A 357 5.16 -7.21 17.89
N THR A 358 4.28 -6.45 18.55
CA THR A 358 4.60 -5.12 19.07
C THR A 358 5.75 -5.18 20.08
N GLY A 359 6.37 -4.02 20.38
CA GLY A 359 7.48 -3.97 21.35
C GLY A 359 7.12 -4.47 22.75
N THR A 360 5.86 -4.35 23.16
CA THR A 360 5.37 -4.90 24.44
C THR A 360 5.22 -6.41 24.36
N VAL A 361 4.58 -6.93 23.30
CA VAL A 361 4.45 -8.38 23.06
C VAL A 361 5.82 -9.04 23.02
N MET A 362 6.76 -8.48 22.26
CA MET A 362 8.13 -8.98 22.17
C MET A 362 8.82 -9.06 23.53
N LEU A 363 8.70 -8.01 24.35
CA LEU A 363 9.28 -7.99 25.69
C LEU A 363 8.64 -9.04 26.60
N ASP A 364 7.32 -9.06 26.69
CA ASP A 364 6.60 -9.89 27.63
C ASP A 364 6.76 -11.39 27.30
N SER A 365 6.74 -11.74 26.01
CA SER A 365 6.96 -13.10 25.52
C SER A 365 8.39 -13.60 25.78
N ILE A 366 9.42 -12.79 25.49
CA ILE A 366 10.82 -13.15 25.79
C ILE A 366 11.04 -13.25 27.30
N ARG A 367 10.51 -12.29 28.08
CA ARG A 367 10.57 -12.34 29.53
C ARG A 367 9.90 -13.60 30.08
N GLY A 368 8.71 -13.95 29.60
CA GLY A 368 7.99 -15.16 29.98
C GLY A 368 8.82 -16.43 29.74
N PHE A 369 9.39 -16.57 28.55
CA PHE A 369 10.28 -17.68 28.21
C PHE A 369 11.49 -17.77 29.15
N LEU A 370 12.14 -16.63 29.43
CA LEU A 370 13.30 -16.57 30.33
C LEU A 370 12.94 -16.86 31.78
N LEU A 371 11.77 -16.44 32.26
CA LEU A 371 11.30 -16.75 33.62
C LEU A 371 11.17 -18.26 33.84
N GLU A 372 10.66 -18.97 32.84
CA GLU A 372 10.44 -20.41 32.92
C GLU A 372 11.73 -21.22 32.75
N ASN A 373 12.58 -20.83 31.79
CA ASN A 373 13.71 -21.66 31.35
C ASN A 373 15.07 -21.19 31.88
N ALA A 374 15.23 -19.91 32.23
CA ALA A 374 16.49 -19.35 32.71
C ALA A 374 16.31 -18.16 33.68
N PRO A 375 15.58 -18.32 34.79
CA PRO A 375 15.25 -17.21 35.69
C PRO A 375 16.50 -16.53 36.30
N GLY A 376 17.64 -17.24 36.34
CA GLY A 376 18.91 -16.69 36.81
C GLY A 376 19.47 -15.54 35.96
N LEU A 377 19.09 -15.46 34.68
CA LEU A 377 19.47 -14.35 33.79
C LEU A 377 18.69 -13.07 34.08
N LEU A 378 17.52 -13.19 34.72
CA LEU A 378 16.65 -12.06 34.98
C LEU A 378 17.00 -11.38 36.31
N THR A 379 16.90 -10.05 36.32
CA THR A 379 17.03 -9.28 37.56
C THR A 379 15.93 -9.66 38.55
N ALA A 380 16.11 -9.38 39.84
CA ALA A 380 15.07 -9.63 40.83
C ALA A 380 13.76 -8.87 40.50
N ALA A 381 13.89 -7.67 39.91
CA ALA A 381 12.75 -6.87 39.48
C ALA A 381 12.00 -7.50 38.29
N ASP A 382 12.70 -8.15 37.36
CA ASP A 382 12.08 -8.81 36.22
C ASP A 382 11.49 -10.18 36.59
N ARG A 383 12.10 -10.87 37.57
CA ARG A 383 11.58 -12.12 38.15
C ARG A 383 10.28 -11.93 38.90
N ALA A 384 10.23 -10.92 39.75
CA ALA A 384 9.06 -10.59 40.56
C ALA A 384 8.86 -9.07 40.52
N PRO A 385 8.15 -8.55 39.50
CA PRO A 385 7.85 -7.14 39.44
C PRO A 385 6.91 -6.79 40.60
N ASN A 386 7.48 -6.33 41.71
CA ASN A 386 6.74 -5.78 42.85
C ASN A 386 6.14 -4.40 42.55
N ARG A 387 6.23 -3.95 41.28
CA ARG A 387 5.55 -2.75 40.81
C ARG A 387 4.21 -3.18 40.24
N PRO A 388 3.09 -2.59 40.67
CA PRO A 388 1.83 -2.76 39.97
C PRO A 388 2.08 -2.45 38.49
N GLN A 389 1.65 -3.32 37.59
CA GLN A 389 1.66 -2.99 36.18
C GLN A 389 0.92 -1.67 36.05
N THR A 390 1.57 -0.66 35.47
CA THR A 390 0.88 0.55 35.09
C THR A 390 -0.17 0.10 34.08
N GLU A 391 -1.43 0.05 34.50
CA GLU A 391 -2.54 -0.15 33.57
C GLU A 391 -2.43 0.98 32.57
N LEU A 392 -2.00 0.65 31.35
CA LEU A 392 -2.09 1.58 30.24
C LEU A 392 -3.58 1.87 30.11
N PRO A 393 -4.02 3.13 30.25
CA PRO A 393 -5.41 3.45 30.06
C PRO A 393 -5.80 2.93 28.69
N ASP A 394 -6.92 2.21 28.63
CA ASP A 394 -7.45 1.72 27.37
C ASP A 394 -7.89 2.92 26.54
N LEU A 395 -6.93 3.44 25.77
CA LEU A 395 -7.14 4.63 24.94
C LEU A 395 -8.20 4.37 23.89
N SER A 396 -8.56 3.12 23.58
CA SER A 396 -9.67 2.82 22.67
C SER A 396 -11.02 3.29 23.22
N LYS A 397 -11.15 3.45 24.55
CA LYS A 397 -12.35 3.98 25.20
C LYS A 397 -12.44 5.51 25.18
N THR A 398 -11.32 6.20 25.02
CA THR A 398 -11.24 7.68 25.08
C THR A 398 -10.93 8.32 23.74
N VAL A 399 -10.15 7.65 22.89
CA VAL A 399 -9.78 8.12 21.56
C VAL A 399 -10.84 7.63 20.59
N PRO A 400 -11.59 8.53 19.94
CA PRO A 400 -12.58 8.12 18.96
C PRO A 400 -11.91 7.33 17.84
N PRO A 401 -12.54 6.24 17.35
CA PRO A 401 -12.01 5.49 16.22
C PRO A 401 -11.88 6.41 15.02
N ARG A 402 -10.77 6.29 14.30
CA ARG A 402 -10.51 7.02 13.05
C ARG A 402 -10.61 6.04 11.88
N PRO A 403 -11.83 5.64 11.49
CA PRO A 403 -11.98 4.76 10.34
C PRO A 403 -11.44 5.45 9.08
N PRO A 404 -10.96 4.67 8.11
CA PRO A 404 -10.58 5.21 6.81
C PRO A 404 -11.74 6.00 6.19
N GLY A 405 -11.43 7.13 5.57
CA GLY A 405 -12.43 8.03 5.00
C GLY A 405 -11.87 8.83 3.84
N PHE A 406 -12.78 9.37 3.02
CA PHE A 406 -12.39 10.16 1.86
C PHE A 406 -11.72 11.47 2.25
N CYS A 407 -10.74 11.89 1.45
CA CYS A 407 -10.06 13.18 1.61
C CYS A 407 -11.05 14.37 1.52
N VAL A 408 -10.63 15.53 2.06
CA VAL A 408 -11.37 16.79 1.87
C VAL A 408 -11.45 17.09 0.37
N GLY A 409 -12.67 17.26 -0.13
CA GLY A 409 -12.93 17.50 -1.55
C GLY A 409 -12.67 16.29 -2.46
N CYS A 410 -12.65 15.06 -1.95
CA CYS A 410 -12.53 13.87 -2.79
C CYS A 410 -13.65 13.79 -3.86
N PRO A 411 -13.32 13.49 -5.14
CA PRO A 411 -14.30 13.40 -6.23
C PRO A 411 -15.25 12.21 -6.14
N GLU A 412 -15.03 11.27 -5.23
CA GLU A 412 -15.89 10.10 -5.04
C GLU A 412 -17.07 10.35 -4.10
N ARG A 413 -16.97 11.37 -3.24
CA ARG A 413 -18.06 11.76 -2.33
C ARG A 413 -19.37 12.07 -3.07
N PRO A 414 -19.36 12.87 -4.16
CA PRO A 414 -20.54 13.06 -5.00
C PRO A 414 -21.16 11.76 -5.53
N ILE A 415 -20.32 10.77 -5.86
CA ILE A 415 -20.77 9.49 -6.41
C ILE A 415 -21.64 8.76 -5.39
N PHE A 416 -21.13 8.60 -4.17
CA PHE A 416 -21.83 7.91 -3.10
C PHE A 416 -23.01 8.73 -2.56
N ALA A 417 -22.95 10.06 -2.60
CA ALA A 417 -24.10 10.91 -2.33
C ALA A 417 -25.23 10.66 -3.35
N GLY A 418 -24.92 10.69 -4.66
CA GLY A 418 -25.89 10.41 -5.72
C GLY A 418 -26.47 8.99 -5.62
N MET A 419 -25.64 8.00 -5.29
CA MET A 419 -26.07 6.63 -5.08
C MET A 419 -27.02 6.48 -3.89
N LYS A 420 -26.76 7.17 -2.77
CA LYS A 420 -27.66 7.21 -1.61
C LYS A 420 -29.02 7.79 -1.95
N LEU A 421 -29.06 8.90 -2.70
CA LEU A 421 -30.31 9.51 -3.17
C LEU A 421 -31.11 8.56 -4.09
N VAL A 422 -30.44 7.77 -4.93
CA VAL A 422 -31.14 6.75 -5.74
C VAL A 422 -31.64 5.59 -4.88
N GLN A 423 -30.91 5.18 -3.84
CA GLN A 423 -31.35 4.13 -2.93
C GLN A 423 -32.50 4.55 -2.01
N GLU A 424 -32.65 5.85 -1.72
CA GLU A 424 -33.86 6.37 -1.03
C GLU A 424 -35.13 6.14 -1.86
N GLU A 425 -35.03 6.14 -3.19
CA GLU A 425 -36.15 5.91 -4.11
C GLU A 425 -36.33 4.42 -4.48
N LEU A 426 -35.25 3.72 -4.83
CA LEU A 426 -35.29 2.35 -5.36
C LEU A 426 -35.04 1.27 -4.28
N GLY A 427 -34.74 1.70 -3.06
CA GLY A 427 -34.28 0.87 -1.95
C GLY A 427 -32.83 0.42 -2.11
N GLU A 428 -32.32 -0.28 -1.11
CA GLU A 428 -30.92 -0.74 -1.09
C GLU A 428 -30.62 -1.78 -2.18
N HIS A 429 -29.37 -1.78 -2.65
CA HIS A 429 -28.86 -2.71 -3.67
C HIS A 429 -27.68 -3.49 -3.10
N HIS A 430 -27.41 -4.67 -3.65
CA HIS A 430 -26.13 -5.34 -3.40
C HIS A 430 -25.02 -4.56 -4.09
N VAL A 431 -23.99 -4.20 -3.34
CA VAL A 431 -22.87 -3.38 -3.81
C VAL A 431 -21.56 -4.11 -3.51
N ALA A 432 -20.83 -4.48 -4.55
CA ALA A 432 -19.52 -5.09 -4.44
C ALA A 432 -18.44 -4.04 -4.75
N ALA A 433 -17.64 -3.67 -3.75
CA ALA A 433 -16.54 -2.74 -3.91
C ALA A 433 -15.24 -3.47 -4.23
N ASP A 434 -14.36 -2.84 -4.98
CA ASP A 434 -12.98 -3.27 -5.20
C ASP A 434 -12.03 -2.64 -4.14
N ILE A 435 -10.76 -3.03 -4.08
CA ILE A 435 -9.78 -2.28 -3.27
C ILE A 435 -9.52 -0.90 -3.91
N GLY A 436 -9.62 0.16 -3.11
CA GLY A 436 -9.38 1.54 -3.55
C GLY A 436 -10.05 2.56 -2.63
N CYS A 437 -10.01 3.85 -2.96
CA CYS A 437 -10.64 4.90 -2.15
C CYS A 437 -12.15 4.68 -1.99
N HIS A 438 -12.81 4.15 -3.02
CA HIS A 438 -14.25 3.86 -3.04
C HIS A 438 -14.69 2.88 -1.95
N LEU A 439 -13.77 2.04 -1.46
CA LEU A 439 -14.00 1.13 -0.34
C LEU A 439 -14.45 1.85 0.94
N PHE A 440 -14.02 3.09 1.14
CA PHE A 440 -14.37 3.87 2.32
C PHE A 440 -15.84 4.27 2.39
N SER A 441 -16.60 4.08 1.30
CA SER A 441 -18.06 4.28 1.27
C SER A 441 -18.83 3.29 2.15
N ILE A 442 -18.24 2.14 2.50
CA ILE A 442 -18.85 1.16 3.40
C ILE A 442 -19.07 1.75 4.80
N MET A 443 -18.21 2.67 5.20
CA MET A 443 -18.26 3.28 6.53
C MET A 443 -19.24 4.47 6.57
N PRO A 444 -19.68 4.88 7.77
CA PRO A 444 -20.43 6.12 7.94
C PRO A 444 -19.70 7.33 7.32
N PRO A 445 -20.44 8.29 6.72
CA PRO A 445 -21.90 8.41 6.71
C PRO A 445 -22.59 7.79 5.48
N PHE A 446 -21.83 7.20 4.55
CA PHE A 446 -22.40 6.66 3.32
C PHE A 446 -23.08 5.32 3.59
N ASN A 447 -22.43 4.40 4.29
CA ASN A 447 -22.95 3.04 4.55
C ASN A 447 -23.34 2.30 3.26
N ILE A 448 -22.52 2.45 2.20
CA ILE A 448 -22.74 1.86 0.88
C ILE A 448 -21.67 0.82 0.61
N GLY A 449 -22.10 -0.41 0.34
CA GLY A 449 -21.20 -1.55 0.09
C GLY A 449 -21.57 -2.75 0.94
N GLY A 450 -21.31 -3.94 0.43
CA GLY A 450 -21.62 -5.21 1.10
C GLY A 450 -20.53 -6.27 0.98
N SER A 451 -19.56 -6.09 0.08
CA SER A 451 -18.41 -6.97 -0.05
C SER A 451 -17.21 -6.24 -0.65
N THR A 452 -16.02 -6.80 -0.43
CA THR A 452 -14.79 -6.34 -1.08
C THR A 452 -13.93 -7.53 -1.44
N MET A 453 -13.53 -7.61 -2.71
CA MET A 453 -12.72 -8.70 -3.23
C MET A 453 -11.61 -8.12 -4.10
N GLY A 454 -10.36 -8.29 -3.68
CA GLY A 454 -9.16 -8.00 -4.46
C GLY A 454 -9.07 -6.62 -5.10
N TYR A 455 -8.17 -6.50 -6.07
CA TYR A 455 -7.93 -5.29 -6.86
C TYR A 455 -8.18 -5.62 -8.34
N GLY A 456 -9.12 -4.91 -8.97
CA GLY A 456 -9.71 -5.24 -10.26
C GLY A 456 -10.81 -6.30 -10.23
N LEU A 457 -11.23 -6.81 -9.06
CA LEU A 457 -12.15 -7.96 -8.97
C LEU A 457 -13.58 -7.59 -8.56
N GLY A 458 -13.86 -6.33 -8.26
CA GLY A 458 -15.21 -5.84 -7.93
C GLY A 458 -16.32 -6.39 -8.85
N PRO A 459 -16.26 -6.18 -10.18
CA PRO A 459 -17.27 -6.73 -11.10
C PRO A 459 -17.32 -8.27 -11.15
N ALA A 460 -16.18 -8.94 -11.01
CA ALA A 460 -16.12 -10.40 -10.98
C ALA A 460 -16.78 -10.98 -9.72
N SER A 461 -16.63 -10.32 -8.58
CA SER A 461 -17.24 -10.74 -7.31
C SER A 461 -18.77 -10.65 -7.34
N ALA A 462 -19.34 -9.73 -8.12
CA ALA A 462 -20.78 -9.61 -8.31
C ALA A 462 -21.37 -10.64 -9.31
N SER A 463 -20.53 -11.49 -9.92
CA SER A 463 -20.94 -12.42 -10.99
C SER A 463 -22.04 -13.40 -10.58
N ALA A 464 -22.00 -13.88 -9.33
CA ALA A 464 -22.98 -14.80 -8.79
C ALA A 464 -24.42 -14.22 -8.77
N PHE A 465 -24.55 -12.89 -8.80
CA PHE A 465 -25.85 -12.20 -8.83
C PHE A 465 -26.41 -12.03 -10.25
N ASN A 466 -25.81 -12.64 -11.27
CA ASN A 466 -26.35 -12.66 -12.63
C ASN A 466 -27.56 -13.61 -12.77
N VAL A 467 -28.62 -13.31 -12.03
CA VAL A 467 -29.88 -14.07 -11.98
C VAL A 467 -31.06 -13.14 -12.29
N LYS A 468 -32.21 -13.72 -12.67
CA LYS A 468 -33.42 -12.93 -12.88
C LYS A 468 -33.92 -12.39 -11.54
N ALA A 469 -33.79 -11.09 -11.32
CA ALA A 469 -34.25 -10.40 -10.12
C ALA A 469 -34.87 -9.03 -10.46
N LYS A 470 -35.60 -8.45 -9.51
CA LYS A 470 -36.16 -7.09 -9.63
C LYS A 470 -35.11 -5.99 -9.47
N LYS A 471 -33.97 -6.30 -8.82
CA LYS A 471 -32.88 -5.36 -8.54
C LYS A 471 -31.61 -5.84 -9.23
N ARG A 472 -30.80 -4.87 -9.68
CA ARG A 472 -29.47 -5.11 -10.25
C ARG A 472 -28.39 -5.00 -9.17
N PRO A 473 -27.36 -5.86 -9.18
CA PRO A 473 -26.16 -5.62 -8.38
C PRO A 473 -25.37 -4.45 -8.97
N ILE A 474 -24.63 -3.75 -8.10
CA ILE A 474 -23.72 -2.68 -8.46
C ILE A 474 -22.31 -3.13 -8.08
N SER A 475 -21.34 -2.98 -8.97
CA SER A 475 -19.92 -3.11 -8.64
C SER A 475 -19.22 -1.78 -8.81
N VAL A 476 -18.26 -1.49 -7.93
CA VAL A 476 -17.47 -0.26 -7.96
C VAL A 476 -15.99 -0.61 -8.01
N MET A 477 -15.28 -0.02 -8.96
CA MET A 477 -13.86 -0.22 -9.20
C MET A 477 -13.19 1.10 -9.57
N GLY A 478 -11.93 1.29 -9.17
CA GLY A 478 -11.12 2.43 -9.60
C GLY A 478 -10.47 2.19 -10.98
N ASP A 479 -10.04 3.25 -11.65
CA ASP A 479 -9.23 3.22 -12.86
C ASP A 479 -7.94 2.39 -12.72
N GLY A 480 -7.25 2.49 -11.59
CA GLY A 480 -6.09 1.65 -11.29
C GLY A 480 -6.44 0.15 -11.30
N GLY A 481 -7.53 -0.24 -10.63
CA GLY A 481 -8.02 -1.62 -10.62
C GLY A 481 -8.51 -2.07 -12.00
N PHE A 482 -9.11 -1.15 -12.77
CA PHE A 482 -9.54 -1.41 -14.15
C PHE A 482 -8.37 -1.80 -15.06
N TRP A 483 -7.29 -1.01 -15.07
CA TRP A 483 -6.12 -1.27 -15.90
C TRP A 483 -5.25 -2.41 -15.40
N HIS A 484 -5.32 -2.74 -14.11
CA HIS A 484 -4.56 -3.83 -13.50
C HIS A 484 -5.10 -5.21 -13.91
N ASN A 485 -6.35 -5.51 -13.53
CA ASN A 485 -7.02 -6.79 -13.85
C ASN A 485 -8.51 -6.64 -14.20
N GLY A 486 -9.10 -5.46 -13.98
CA GLY A 486 -10.55 -5.26 -14.10
C GLY A 486 -11.10 -5.37 -15.52
N LEU A 487 -10.32 -4.98 -16.53
CA LEU A 487 -10.72 -5.14 -17.92
C LEU A 487 -10.88 -6.63 -18.29
N SER A 488 -9.91 -7.47 -17.95
CA SER A 488 -9.88 -8.90 -18.31
C SER A 488 -10.76 -9.75 -17.40
N THR A 489 -10.63 -9.62 -16.08
CA THR A 489 -11.32 -10.49 -15.12
C THR A 489 -12.76 -10.03 -14.81
N GLY A 490 -13.00 -8.72 -14.83
CA GLY A 490 -14.29 -8.12 -14.49
C GLY A 490 -15.16 -7.84 -15.72
N VAL A 491 -14.77 -6.85 -16.52
CA VAL A 491 -15.59 -6.34 -17.64
C VAL A 491 -15.74 -7.39 -18.74
N THR A 492 -14.65 -8.01 -19.18
CA THR A 492 -14.71 -9.05 -20.23
C THR A 492 -15.58 -10.23 -19.78
N ASN A 493 -15.46 -10.68 -18.53
CA ASN A 493 -16.33 -11.72 -17.97
C ASN A 493 -17.81 -11.30 -17.96
N ALA A 494 -18.11 -10.06 -17.55
CA ALA A 494 -19.48 -9.54 -17.53
C ALA A 494 -20.09 -9.44 -18.94
N VAL A 495 -19.30 -9.04 -19.94
CA VAL A 495 -19.74 -9.01 -21.34
C VAL A 495 -19.94 -10.43 -21.88
N PHE A 496 -18.98 -11.32 -21.66
CA PHE A 496 -19.02 -12.72 -22.10
C PHE A 496 -20.27 -13.43 -21.57
N ASN A 497 -20.58 -13.25 -20.28
CA ASN A 497 -21.73 -13.87 -19.61
C ASN A 497 -23.01 -13.02 -19.63
N LYS A 498 -23.03 -11.89 -20.36
CA LYS A 498 -24.18 -10.97 -20.48
C LYS A 498 -24.76 -10.53 -19.13
N HIS A 499 -23.91 -10.21 -18.16
CA HIS A 499 -24.34 -9.82 -16.82
C HIS A 499 -25.23 -8.57 -16.85
N ASP A 500 -26.40 -8.59 -16.21
CA ASP A 500 -27.32 -7.45 -16.19
C ASP A 500 -27.12 -6.49 -15.00
N GLY A 501 -25.87 -6.37 -14.51
CA GLY A 501 -25.50 -5.48 -13.40
C GLY A 501 -25.03 -4.09 -13.83
N VAL A 502 -24.81 -3.20 -12.87
CA VAL A 502 -24.16 -1.91 -13.06
C VAL A 502 -22.70 -2.00 -12.61
N ILE A 503 -21.77 -1.57 -13.47
CA ILE A 503 -20.34 -1.49 -13.20
C ILE A 503 -19.96 -0.01 -13.20
N LEU A 504 -19.62 0.53 -12.03
CA LEU A 504 -19.05 1.87 -11.89
C LEU A 504 -17.52 1.77 -11.93
N ILE A 505 -16.91 2.51 -12.85
CA ILE A 505 -15.47 2.72 -12.92
C ILE A 505 -15.18 4.18 -12.52
N VAL A 506 -14.43 4.38 -11.45
CA VAL A 506 -14.03 5.69 -10.94
C VAL A 506 -12.67 6.07 -11.55
N ASP A 507 -12.68 7.04 -12.46
CA ASP A 507 -11.47 7.53 -13.17
C ASP A 507 -10.96 8.81 -12.51
N ASN A 508 -10.06 8.65 -11.53
CA ASN A 508 -9.47 9.76 -10.78
C ASN A 508 -8.08 10.18 -11.29
N TYR A 509 -7.64 9.53 -12.37
CA TYR A 509 -6.44 9.74 -13.17
C TYR A 509 -5.16 9.14 -12.58
N TYR A 510 -5.23 8.40 -11.47
CA TYR A 510 -4.04 7.95 -10.75
C TYR A 510 -4.30 6.66 -9.96
N SER A 511 -3.24 5.93 -9.61
CA SER A 511 -3.28 5.00 -8.48
C SER A 511 -3.34 5.78 -7.15
N ALA A 512 -4.48 6.40 -6.87
CA ALA A 512 -4.59 7.45 -5.85
C ALA A 512 -4.36 6.98 -4.42
N ALA A 513 -4.76 5.75 -4.08
CA ALA A 513 -4.61 5.18 -2.74
C ALA A 513 -3.16 4.85 -2.36
N THR A 514 -2.26 4.67 -3.35
CA THR A 514 -0.89 4.17 -3.16
C THR A 514 0.20 5.22 -3.36
N GLY A 515 -0.16 6.48 -3.63
CA GLY A 515 0.80 7.57 -3.82
C GLY A 515 0.49 8.52 -4.96
N GLY A 516 -0.37 8.13 -5.89
CA GLY A 516 -0.74 8.93 -7.06
C GLY A 516 0.07 8.59 -8.31
N GLN A 517 0.50 7.34 -8.45
CA GLN A 517 1.28 6.88 -9.58
C GLN A 517 0.51 6.97 -10.90
N ASP A 518 1.24 7.27 -11.98
CA ASP A 518 0.69 7.27 -13.33
C ASP A 518 0.25 5.85 -13.76
N ILE A 519 -0.90 5.80 -14.42
CA ILE A 519 -1.56 4.62 -14.98
C ILE A 519 -2.01 4.94 -16.42
N PRO A 520 -2.47 3.97 -17.23
CA PRO A 520 -2.81 4.23 -18.63
C PRO A 520 -3.85 5.36 -18.84
N SER A 521 -4.83 5.54 -17.94
CA SER A 521 -5.79 6.65 -18.01
C SER A 521 -5.32 7.96 -17.37
N SER A 522 -4.10 8.03 -16.84
CA SER A 522 -3.55 9.28 -16.32
C SER A 522 -3.55 10.38 -17.37
N ARG A 523 -3.79 11.62 -16.92
CA ARG A 523 -3.91 12.80 -17.80
C ARG A 523 -2.68 13.71 -17.76
N ALA A 524 -1.70 13.38 -16.92
CA ALA A 524 -0.44 14.11 -16.88
C ALA A 524 0.42 13.72 -18.10
N ASP A 525 1.11 14.71 -18.67
CA ASP A 525 2.16 14.46 -19.66
C ASP A 525 3.32 13.73 -18.98
N ASN A 526 3.69 12.58 -19.55
CA ASN A 526 4.81 11.77 -19.10
C ASN A 526 5.77 11.56 -20.28
N LYS A 527 7.08 11.74 -20.07
CA LYS A 527 8.08 11.69 -21.14
C LYS A 527 8.40 10.27 -21.59
N SER A 528 8.35 9.30 -20.68
CA SER A 528 8.73 7.90 -20.93
C SER A 528 7.53 6.98 -21.10
N ARG A 529 6.29 7.47 -20.97
CA ARG A 529 5.08 6.63 -20.96
C ARG A 529 3.96 7.14 -21.86
N SER A 530 3.19 6.19 -22.39
CA SER A 530 1.94 6.46 -23.09
C SER A 530 0.79 6.56 -22.07
N THR A 531 0.18 7.73 -21.96
CA THR A 531 -0.95 8.01 -21.05
C THR A 531 -2.19 8.45 -21.84
N ALA A 532 -3.23 8.94 -21.15
CA ALA A 532 -4.49 9.40 -21.73
C ALA A 532 -5.32 8.32 -22.47
N HIS A 533 -5.13 7.04 -22.15
CA HIS A 533 -5.94 5.96 -22.71
C HIS A 533 -7.39 6.02 -22.17
N PRO A 534 -8.42 6.07 -23.04
CA PRO A 534 -9.81 6.19 -22.60
C PRO A 534 -10.40 4.84 -22.17
N ILE A 535 -10.84 4.75 -20.92
CA ILE A 535 -11.52 3.57 -20.36
C ILE A 535 -12.77 3.22 -21.17
N THR A 536 -13.53 4.21 -21.64
CA THR A 536 -14.74 4.01 -22.44
C THR A 536 -14.49 3.25 -23.73
N GLU A 537 -13.37 3.51 -24.42
CA GLU A 537 -13.03 2.79 -25.65
C GLU A 537 -12.51 1.39 -25.36
N ALA A 538 -11.76 1.20 -24.26
CA ALA A 538 -11.33 -0.13 -23.81
C ALA A 538 -12.53 -1.04 -23.50
N VAL A 539 -13.53 -0.54 -22.77
CA VAL A 539 -14.74 -1.34 -22.46
C VAL A 539 -15.62 -1.60 -23.69
N LYS A 540 -15.69 -0.65 -24.64
CA LYS A 540 -16.37 -0.88 -25.92
C LYS A 540 -15.62 -1.91 -26.77
N GLY A 541 -14.29 -1.87 -26.75
CA GLY A 541 -13.42 -2.80 -27.48
C GLY A 541 -13.65 -4.26 -27.10
N VAL A 542 -14.00 -4.54 -25.83
CA VAL A 542 -14.38 -5.89 -25.37
C VAL A 542 -15.86 -6.24 -25.59
N GLY A 543 -16.66 -5.32 -26.15
CA GLY A 543 -18.05 -5.57 -26.57
C GLY A 543 -19.14 -4.97 -25.67
N ALA A 544 -18.81 -4.08 -24.73
CA ALA A 544 -19.83 -3.39 -23.93
C ALA A 544 -20.67 -2.43 -24.80
N LYS A 545 -22.00 -2.45 -24.59
CA LYS A 545 -22.96 -1.66 -25.39
C LYS A 545 -23.50 -0.45 -24.64
N TRP A 546 -23.95 -0.66 -23.39
CA TRP A 546 -24.42 0.43 -22.54
C TRP A 546 -23.23 1.02 -21.77
N VAL A 547 -22.74 2.17 -22.24
CA VAL A 547 -21.64 2.91 -21.62
C VAL A 547 -22.06 4.37 -21.43
N ARG A 548 -21.85 4.92 -20.23
CA ARG A 548 -22.07 6.34 -19.91
C ARG A 548 -20.81 6.92 -19.28
N GLN A 549 -20.46 8.14 -19.66
CA GLN A 549 -19.33 8.88 -19.11
C GLN A 549 -19.81 10.14 -18.38
N ILE A 550 -19.25 10.39 -17.19
CA ILE A 550 -19.50 11.57 -16.38
C ILE A 550 -18.15 12.27 -16.15
N ASP A 551 -17.88 13.36 -16.87
CA ASP A 551 -16.59 14.06 -16.81
C ASP A 551 -16.38 14.93 -15.56
N ARG A 552 -17.44 15.16 -14.78
CA ARG A 552 -17.42 15.92 -13.53
C ARG A 552 -18.31 15.23 -12.52
N THR A 553 -17.73 14.51 -11.57
CA THR A 553 -18.48 13.79 -10.54
C THR A 553 -19.20 14.74 -9.58
N TYR A 554 -18.69 15.96 -9.39
CA TYR A 554 -19.31 16.98 -8.54
C TYR A 554 -20.70 17.45 -8.99
N ASP A 555 -21.15 17.09 -10.20
CA ASP A 555 -22.54 17.27 -10.62
C ASP A 555 -23.39 16.12 -10.05
N VAL A 556 -23.81 16.28 -8.79
CA VAL A 556 -24.50 15.23 -8.02
C VAL A 556 -25.83 14.84 -8.67
N THR A 557 -26.53 15.80 -9.26
CA THR A 557 -27.79 15.58 -10.00
C THR A 557 -27.56 14.66 -11.20
N LYS A 558 -26.57 14.96 -12.05
CA LYS A 558 -26.23 14.09 -13.19
C LYS A 558 -25.80 12.69 -12.75
N VAL A 559 -25.04 12.58 -11.66
CA VAL A 559 -24.63 11.27 -11.11
C VAL A 559 -25.84 10.46 -10.66
N ARG A 560 -26.74 11.05 -9.85
CA ARG A 560 -28.00 10.43 -9.41
C ARG A 560 -28.82 9.95 -10.60
N ASP A 561 -29.03 10.82 -11.59
CA ASP A 561 -29.88 10.51 -12.74
C ASP A 561 -29.28 9.41 -13.63
N THR A 562 -27.95 9.37 -13.77
CA THR A 562 -27.26 8.29 -14.51
C THR A 562 -27.38 6.95 -13.80
N PHE A 563 -27.27 6.92 -12.46
CA PHE A 563 -27.50 5.70 -11.68
C PHE A 563 -28.95 5.24 -11.79
N ARG A 564 -29.91 6.16 -11.70
CA ARG A 564 -31.34 5.87 -11.90
C ARG A 564 -31.55 5.21 -13.27
N GLU A 565 -31.05 5.82 -14.35
CA GLU A 565 -31.13 5.24 -15.72
C GLU A 565 -30.53 3.83 -15.76
N ALA A 566 -29.32 3.62 -15.23
CA ALA A 566 -28.63 2.34 -15.24
C ALA A 566 -29.41 1.24 -14.50
N LEU A 567 -30.08 1.60 -13.41
CA LEU A 567 -30.81 0.66 -12.56
C LEU A 567 -32.22 0.36 -13.09
N THR A 568 -32.84 1.27 -13.85
CA THR A 568 -34.23 1.12 -14.33
C THR A 568 -34.38 0.84 -15.82
N THR A 569 -33.33 1.02 -16.64
CA THR A 569 -33.41 0.79 -18.09
C THR A 569 -33.77 -0.66 -18.44
N ASP A 570 -34.53 -0.87 -19.52
CA ASP A 570 -34.86 -2.19 -20.04
C ASP A 570 -33.73 -2.84 -20.86
N GLU A 571 -32.71 -2.07 -21.24
CA GLU A 571 -31.57 -2.56 -22.00
C GLU A 571 -30.83 -3.68 -21.24
N LYS A 572 -30.50 -4.77 -21.95
CA LYS A 572 -29.87 -5.97 -21.37
C LYS A 572 -28.35 -5.96 -21.50
N GLY A 573 -27.69 -6.62 -20.56
CA GLY A 573 -26.24 -6.70 -20.47
C GLY A 573 -25.66 -5.66 -19.51
N PRO A 574 -24.31 -5.58 -19.42
CA PRO A 574 -23.67 -4.80 -18.38
C PRO A 574 -23.83 -3.30 -18.63
N LYS A 575 -24.18 -2.55 -17.58
CA LYS A 575 -24.28 -1.09 -17.60
C LYS A 575 -23.00 -0.51 -17.05
N ILE A 576 -22.16 0.04 -17.91
CA ILE A 576 -20.86 0.58 -17.48
C ILE A 576 -20.96 2.10 -17.36
N ILE A 577 -20.70 2.62 -16.16
CA ILE A 577 -20.58 4.05 -15.89
C ILE A 577 -19.11 4.36 -15.64
N VAL A 578 -18.52 5.26 -16.41
CA VAL A 578 -17.18 5.81 -16.16
C VAL A 578 -17.35 7.21 -15.56
N ALA A 579 -17.03 7.36 -14.29
CA ALA A 579 -17.16 8.59 -13.53
C ALA A 579 -15.78 9.22 -13.31
N SER A 580 -15.49 10.30 -14.02
CA SER A 580 -14.16 10.90 -14.09
C SER A 580 -14.09 12.23 -13.33
N SER A 581 -13.10 12.37 -12.45
CA SER A 581 -12.70 13.64 -11.84
C SER A 581 -11.40 13.47 -11.07
N GLU A 582 -10.47 14.40 -11.24
CA GLU A 582 -9.13 14.30 -10.68
C GLU A 582 -9.11 14.12 -9.15
N CYS A 583 -8.26 13.21 -8.67
CA CYS A 583 -7.93 13.09 -7.25
C CYS A 583 -7.54 14.45 -6.64
N MET A 584 -8.30 14.88 -5.62
CA MET A 584 -8.11 16.20 -5.00
C MET A 584 -6.74 16.36 -4.32
N LEU A 585 -6.16 15.29 -3.78
CA LEU A 585 -4.82 15.37 -3.19
C LEU A 585 -3.75 15.67 -4.25
N ASN A 586 -3.77 14.95 -5.37
CA ASN A 586 -2.83 15.18 -6.48
C ASN A 586 -3.03 16.55 -7.10
N ARG A 587 -4.29 16.97 -7.27
CA ARG A 587 -4.63 18.32 -7.70
C ARG A 587 -4.06 19.40 -6.77
N GLN A 588 -4.27 19.28 -5.45
CA GLN A 588 -3.75 20.24 -4.48
C GLN A 588 -2.22 20.25 -4.44
N ARG A 589 -1.56 19.10 -4.57
CA ARG A 589 -0.08 19.02 -4.67
C ARG A 589 0.45 19.79 -5.87
N ARG A 590 -0.23 19.73 -7.02
CA ARG A 590 0.15 20.48 -8.23
C ARG A 590 -0.19 21.96 -8.14
N GLU A 591 -1.42 22.30 -7.77
CA GLU A 591 -1.96 23.66 -7.87
C GLU A 591 -1.51 24.56 -6.71
N LYS A 592 -1.36 24.03 -5.48
CA LYS A 592 -1.04 24.86 -4.31
C LYS A 592 0.31 25.60 -4.44
N PRO A 593 1.41 24.98 -4.89
CA PRO A 593 2.67 25.68 -5.13
C PRO A 593 2.57 26.73 -6.24
N GLN A 594 1.85 26.42 -7.32
CA GLN A 594 1.63 27.33 -8.44
C GLN A 594 0.86 28.58 -7.99
N LEU A 595 -0.22 28.38 -7.23
CA LEU A 595 -1.02 29.46 -6.64
C LEU A 595 -0.20 30.28 -5.65
N ALA A 596 0.61 29.64 -4.79
CA ALA A 596 1.48 30.36 -3.86
C ALA A 596 2.50 31.24 -4.60
N LYS A 597 3.10 30.71 -5.68
CA LYS A 597 4.02 31.45 -6.55
C LYS A 597 3.31 32.64 -7.20
N ALA A 598 2.14 32.44 -7.81
CA ALA A 598 1.35 33.51 -8.42
C ALA A 598 0.99 34.61 -7.41
N ILE A 599 0.53 34.24 -6.21
CA ILE A 599 0.21 35.18 -5.13
C ILE A 599 1.47 35.97 -4.72
N SER A 600 2.60 35.29 -4.51
CA SER A 600 3.86 35.96 -4.14
C SER A 600 4.41 36.85 -5.26
N GLY A 601 4.13 36.50 -6.52
CA GLY A 601 4.51 37.25 -7.72
C GLY A 601 3.61 38.46 -8.01
N GLY A 602 2.60 38.73 -7.17
CA GLY A 602 1.70 39.87 -7.34
C GLY A 602 0.56 39.63 -8.35
N GLU A 603 0.38 38.41 -8.84
CA GLU A 603 -0.70 38.07 -9.77
C GLU A 603 -2.04 38.00 -9.06
N ARG A 604 -3.10 38.48 -9.74
CA ARG A 604 -4.46 38.42 -9.21
C ARG A 604 -4.97 36.98 -9.19
N VAL A 605 -5.17 36.42 -8.00
CA VAL A 605 -5.67 35.05 -7.82
C VAL A 605 -7.01 35.07 -7.09
N VAL A 606 -7.97 34.29 -7.60
CA VAL A 606 -9.29 34.13 -6.97
C VAL A 606 -9.41 32.71 -6.43
N LYS A 607 -9.70 32.59 -5.13
CA LYS A 607 -9.91 31.30 -4.47
C LYS A 607 -11.35 31.22 -3.94
N PRO A 608 -12.17 30.25 -4.40
CA PRO A 608 -13.49 30.07 -3.85
C PRO A 608 -13.41 29.50 -2.43
N LYS A 609 -14.25 30.02 -1.54
CA LYS A 609 -14.49 29.51 -0.20
C LYS A 609 -16.00 29.33 -0.04
N PHE A 610 -16.41 28.25 0.62
CA PHE A 610 -17.81 27.99 0.91
C PHE A 610 -18.08 28.26 2.38
N GLY A 611 -19.29 28.72 2.68
CA GLY A 611 -19.78 28.91 4.04
C GLY A 611 -21.23 28.44 4.16
N VAL A 612 -21.69 28.39 5.41
CA VAL A 612 -23.08 28.12 5.77
C VAL A 612 -23.61 29.37 6.47
N ASP A 613 -24.74 29.88 5.98
CA ASP A 613 -25.48 30.96 6.62
C ASP A 613 -26.23 30.39 7.83
N GLU A 614 -25.81 30.82 9.02
CA GLU A 614 -26.37 30.38 10.29
C GLU A 614 -27.83 30.81 10.48
N ASP A 615 -28.25 31.93 9.89
CA ASP A 615 -29.63 32.42 9.95
C ASP A 615 -30.59 31.52 9.13
N VAL A 616 -30.08 30.80 8.13
CA VAL A 616 -30.87 29.95 7.21
C VAL A 616 -30.75 28.47 7.52
N CYS A 617 -29.63 28.05 8.13
CA CYS A 617 -29.39 26.65 8.46
C CYS A 617 -30.46 26.11 9.42
N THR A 618 -31.07 24.99 9.09
CA THR A 618 -32.10 24.33 9.91
C THR A 618 -31.54 23.53 11.09
N GLY A 619 -30.26 23.19 11.08
CA GLY A 619 -29.65 22.33 12.10
C GLY A 619 -29.90 20.82 11.91
N ASP A 620 -30.49 20.38 10.79
CA ASP A 620 -30.82 18.95 10.55
C ASP A 620 -29.60 18.05 10.25
N HIS A 621 -28.45 18.68 9.93
CA HIS A 621 -27.18 18.08 9.52
C HIS A 621 -27.26 17.06 8.36
N ALA A 622 -28.31 17.11 7.54
CA ALA A 622 -28.46 16.23 6.38
C ALA A 622 -27.33 16.41 5.37
N CYS A 623 -26.84 17.66 5.20
CA CYS A 623 -25.69 17.98 4.37
C CYS A 623 -24.41 17.25 4.81
N MET A 624 -24.22 17.01 6.12
CA MET A 624 -23.11 16.21 6.65
C MET A 624 -23.33 14.72 6.39
N ARG A 625 -24.54 14.21 6.61
CA ARG A 625 -24.90 12.79 6.40
C ARG A 625 -24.86 12.34 4.93
N LEU A 626 -25.04 13.27 3.99
CA LEU A 626 -25.00 12.98 2.55
C LEU A 626 -23.63 13.27 1.94
N SER A 627 -22.95 14.36 2.31
CA SER A 627 -21.64 14.71 1.72
C SER A 627 -20.44 14.07 2.44
N GLY A 628 -20.58 13.82 3.74
CA GLY A 628 -19.53 13.36 4.65
C GLY A 628 -18.28 14.24 4.73
N CYS A 629 -18.35 15.50 4.29
CA CYS A 629 -17.17 16.36 4.16
C CYS A 629 -16.49 16.59 5.53
N PRO A 630 -15.18 16.32 5.71
CA PRO A 630 -14.51 16.51 6.99
C PRO A 630 -14.41 17.98 7.39
N SER A 631 -14.45 18.88 6.41
CA SER A 631 -14.48 20.33 6.63
C SER A 631 -15.84 20.88 7.04
N LEU A 632 -16.90 20.06 7.03
CA LEU A 632 -18.22 20.46 7.49
C LEU A 632 -18.37 19.98 8.94
N SER A 633 -18.34 20.92 9.88
CA SER A 633 -18.44 20.69 11.31
C SER A 633 -19.70 21.34 11.88
N VAL A 634 -19.88 21.26 13.19
CA VAL A 634 -20.96 21.92 13.92
C VAL A 634 -20.41 23.12 14.71
N LYS A 635 -21.22 24.17 14.85
CA LYS A 635 -20.93 25.37 15.64
C LYS A 635 -22.16 25.68 16.50
N GLU A 636 -21.95 25.90 17.80
CA GLU A 636 -22.98 26.42 18.69
C GLU A 636 -23.25 27.90 18.40
N LEU A 637 -24.52 28.30 18.50
CA LEU A 637 -24.93 29.69 18.32
C LEU A 637 -24.98 30.40 19.66
N ASP A 638 -24.71 31.71 19.64
CA ASP A 638 -24.91 32.59 20.79
C ASP A 638 -26.42 32.92 21.00
N ASP A 639 -27.31 32.32 20.20
CA ASP A 639 -28.76 32.53 20.27
C ASP A 639 -29.40 31.53 21.25
N PRO A 640 -29.85 31.97 22.45
CA PRO A 640 -30.40 31.07 23.46
C PRO A 640 -31.76 30.45 23.08
N LEU A 641 -32.37 30.86 21.97
CA LEU A 641 -33.59 30.25 21.44
C LEU A 641 -33.32 29.13 20.44
N ARG A 642 -32.05 28.84 20.13
CA ARG A 642 -31.63 27.79 19.23
C ARG A 642 -30.71 26.80 19.94
N ASP A 643 -31.31 25.70 20.36
CA ASP A 643 -30.62 24.65 21.11
C ASP A 643 -29.75 23.75 20.20
N ASP A 644 -30.11 23.61 18.93
CA ASP A 644 -29.40 22.75 17.97
C ASP A 644 -28.22 23.49 17.31
N PRO A 645 -27.02 22.88 17.28
CA PRO A 645 -25.86 23.49 16.65
C PRO A 645 -26.05 23.55 15.12
N VAL A 646 -25.50 24.58 14.48
CA VAL A 646 -25.59 24.75 13.02
C VAL A 646 -24.38 24.17 12.31
N ALA A 647 -24.56 23.80 11.04
CA ALA A 647 -23.44 23.41 10.20
C ALA A 647 -22.49 24.60 9.96
N SER A 648 -21.20 24.33 9.93
CA SER A 648 -20.14 25.33 9.75
C SER A 648 -19.01 24.73 8.92
N ILE A 649 -18.37 25.55 8.08
CA ILE A 649 -17.25 25.11 7.25
C ILE A 649 -15.93 25.60 7.85
N ASP A 650 -15.03 24.66 8.11
CA ASP A 650 -13.71 24.93 8.69
C ASP A 650 -12.72 25.54 7.68
N GLN A 651 -11.51 25.84 8.15
CA GLN A 651 -10.45 26.44 7.31
C GLN A 651 -9.73 25.42 6.41
N ASN A 652 -9.95 24.12 6.59
CA ASN A 652 -9.36 23.07 5.77
C ASN A 652 -10.09 22.89 4.43
N CYS A 653 -11.23 23.56 4.25
CA CYS A 653 -12.02 23.49 3.02
C CYS A 653 -11.19 23.89 1.78
N VAL A 654 -11.16 22.98 0.81
CA VAL A 654 -10.46 23.17 -0.48
C VAL A 654 -11.32 23.86 -1.54
N GLY A 655 -12.56 24.21 -1.23
CA GLY A 655 -13.44 24.93 -2.16
C GLY A 655 -14.01 24.08 -3.29
N CYS A 656 -14.26 22.78 -3.06
CA CYS A 656 -14.77 21.86 -4.10
C CYS A 656 -16.25 22.06 -4.49
N GLY A 657 -17.06 22.70 -3.64
CA GLY A 657 -18.50 22.93 -3.89
C GLY A 657 -19.43 21.73 -3.65
N ASN A 658 -18.91 20.53 -3.37
CA ASN A 658 -19.72 19.31 -3.19
C ASN A 658 -20.86 19.47 -2.17
N CYS A 659 -20.62 20.14 -1.04
CA CYS A 659 -21.66 20.33 -0.02
C CYS A 659 -22.88 21.12 -0.52
N GLY A 660 -22.67 22.11 -1.40
CA GLY A 660 -23.76 22.86 -2.03
C GLY A 660 -24.47 22.05 -3.11
N GLU A 661 -23.72 21.33 -3.95
CA GLU A 661 -24.29 20.43 -4.99
C GLU A 661 -25.16 19.33 -4.37
N VAL A 662 -24.71 18.74 -3.26
CA VAL A 662 -25.50 17.76 -2.50
C VAL A 662 -26.76 18.41 -1.90
N ALA A 663 -26.64 19.62 -1.35
CA ALA A 663 -27.79 20.32 -0.78
C ALA A 663 -28.86 20.62 -1.84
N ASP A 664 -28.45 21.02 -3.04
CA ASP A 664 -29.37 21.26 -4.16
C ASP A 664 -30.00 19.95 -4.67
N ALA A 665 -29.18 18.93 -4.94
CA ALA A 665 -29.65 17.65 -5.47
C ALA A 665 -30.59 16.89 -4.51
N ALA A 666 -30.42 17.08 -3.20
CA ALA A 666 -31.24 16.51 -2.14
C ALA A 666 -32.34 17.46 -1.63
N VAL A 667 -32.49 18.65 -2.22
CA VAL A 667 -33.50 19.66 -1.84
C VAL A 667 -33.46 19.99 -0.34
N LEU A 668 -32.26 20.26 0.18
CA LEU A 668 -32.02 20.66 1.57
C LEU A 668 -32.17 22.18 1.76
N CYS A 669 -31.99 22.65 3.00
CA CYS A 669 -32.02 24.07 3.31
C CYS A 669 -31.00 24.87 2.45
N PRO A 670 -31.37 26.07 1.94
CA PRO A 670 -30.53 26.86 1.04
C PRO A 670 -29.49 27.69 1.81
N SER A 671 -28.84 27.10 2.82
CA SER A 671 -27.92 27.80 3.71
C SER A 671 -26.50 27.92 3.15
N PHE A 672 -26.14 27.20 2.08
CA PHE A 672 -24.79 27.25 1.53
C PHE A 672 -24.58 28.48 0.65
N TYR A 673 -23.43 29.14 0.82
CA TYR A 673 -23.01 30.23 -0.05
C TYR A 673 -21.54 30.08 -0.48
N ARG A 674 -21.20 30.67 -1.63
CA ARG A 674 -19.82 30.80 -2.12
C ARG A 674 -19.33 32.24 -1.93
N ALA A 675 -18.16 32.39 -1.34
CA ALA A 675 -17.42 33.63 -1.22
C ALA A 675 -16.08 33.51 -1.95
N ASP A 676 -15.75 34.47 -2.81
CA ASP A 676 -14.49 34.48 -3.54
C ASP A 676 -13.45 35.33 -2.81
N VAL A 677 -12.36 34.71 -2.38
CA VAL A 677 -11.21 35.39 -1.77
C VAL A 677 -10.27 35.84 -2.89
N VAL A 678 -10.07 37.15 -3.02
CA VAL A 678 -9.19 37.74 -4.04
C VAL A 678 -7.85 38.12 -3.43
N HIS A 679 -6.78 37.49 -3.89
CA HIS A 679 -5.40 37.88 -3.62
C HIS A 679 -4.90 38.83 -4.72
N ASN A 680 -4.08 39.81 -4.34
CA ASN A 680 -3.60 40.89 -5.21
C ASN A 680 -4.74 41.58 -5.99
N PRO A 681 -5.73 42.17 -5.28
CA PRO A 681 -6.92 42.73 -5.91
C PRO A 681 -6.58 43.94 -6.78
N THR A 682 -7.22 44.00 -7.95
CA THR A 682 -7.11 45.15 -8.87
C THR A 682 -7.80 46.38 -8.28
N ALA A 683 -7.53 47.56 -8.86
CA ALA A 683 -8.25 48.79 -8.50
C ALA A 683 -9.78 48.63 -8.67
N TRP A 684 -10.21 47.88 -9.68
CA TRP A 684 -11.62 47.55 -9.91
C TRP A 684 -12.19 46.67 -8.79
N ASP A 685 -11.49 45.61 -8.38
CA ASP A 685 -11.91 44.73 -7.28
C ASP A 685 -12.10 45.54 -5.99
N LYS A 686 -11.14 46.43 -5.68
CA LYS A 686 -11.20 47.30 -4.49
C LYS A 686 -12.39 48.26 -4.57
N ARG A 687 -12.65 48.86 -5.74
CA ARG A 687 -13.80 49.75 -5.95
C ARG A 687 -15.12 49.00 -5.76
N MET A 688 -15.26 47.83 -6.38
CA MET A 688 -16.47 47.01 -6.28
C MET A 688 -16.69 46.50 -4.85
N ALA A 689 -15.64 46.08 -4.16
CA ALA A 689 -15.71 45.71 -2.74
C ALA A 689 -16.17 46.89 -1.87
N GLY A 690 -15.70 48.10 -2.15
CA GLY A 690 -16.14 49.33 -1.47
C GLY A 690 -17.62 49.63 -1.68
N ILE A 691 -18.11 49.51 -2.91
CA ILE A 691 -19.54 49.70 -3.25
C ILE A 691 -20.39 48.63 -2.54
N ARG A 692 -20.02 47.36 -2.68
CA ARG A 692 -20.72 46.24 -2.04
C ARG A 692 -20.78 46.42 -0.53
N ARG A 693 -19.66 46.78 0.12
CA ARG A 693 -19.62 47.04 1.56
C ARG A 693 -20.55 48.17 1.97
N ARG A 694 -20.60 49.28 1.23
CA ARG A 694 -21.54 50.39 1.53
C ARG A 694 -23.00 49.94 1.45
N VAL A 695 -23.36 49.18 0.41
CA VAL A 695 -24.72 48.67 0.23
C VAL A 695 -25.07 47.65 1.32
N SER A 696 -24.19 46.67 1.59
CA SER A 696 -24.40 45.67 2.64
C SER A 696 -24.52 46.32 4.01
N SER A 697 -23.65 47.26 4.37
CA SER A 697 -23.74 47.98 5.64
C SER A 697 -25.01 48.83 5.74
N TRP A 698 -25.49 49.42 4.64
CA TRP A 698 -26.77 50.13 4.64
C TRP A 698 -27.95 49.18 4.87
N LEU A 699 -27.97 48.02 4.21
CA LEU A 699 -28.98 46.98 4.40
C LEU A 699 -28.97 46.41 5.82
N GLN A 700 -27.78 46.10 6.35
CA GLN A 700 -27.60 45.61 7.73
C GLN A 700 -28.09 46.65 8.75
N LYS A 701 -27.67 47.91 8.65
CA LYS A 701 -28.15 48.99 9.54
C LYS A 701 -29.67 49.15 9.49
N ARG A 702 -30.28 49.00 8.32
CA ARG A 702 -31.75 49.04 8.15
C ARG A 702 -32.44 47.81 8.75
N ARG A 703 -31.82 46.63 8.71
CA ARG A 703 -32.31 45.40 9.37
C ARG A 703 -32.19 45.54 10.89
N ASP A 704 -31.03 45.97 11.37
CA ASP A 704 -30.71 46.12 12.78
C ASP A 704 -31.59 47.19 13.44
N SER A 705 -31.89 48.30 12.74
CA SER A 705 -32.82 49.32 13.26
C SER A 705 -34.26 48.85 13.41
N ARG A 706 -34.62 47.71 12.80
CA ARG A 706 -35.93 47.06 12.91
C ARG A 706 -35.89 45.82 13.81
N ARG A 707 -34.70 45.39 14.25
CA ARG A 707 -34.53 44.23 15.12
C ARG A 707 -34.88 44.67 16.54
N LEU A 708 -35.86 44.00 17.16
CA LEU A 708 -36.16 44.20 18.57
C LEU A 708 -34.97 43.67 19.38
N VAL A 709 -34.19 44.58 19.96
CA VAL A 709 -33.15 44.23 20.92
C VAL A 709 -33.85 44.13 22.26
N PHE A 710 -34.07 42.91 22.74
CA PHE A 710 -34.44 42.72 24.14
C PHE A 710 -33.26 43.19 24.98
N ALA A 711 -33.46 44.20 25.82
CA ALA A 711 -32.45 44.59 26.79
C ALA A 711 -32.12 43.35 27.62
N ALA A 712 -30.85 42.94 27.64
CA ALA A 712 -30.39 42.00 28.65
C ALA A 712 -30.73 42.63 30.01
N GLU A 713 -31.65 41.99 30.74
CA GLU A 713 -31.90 42.33 32.13
C GLU A 713 -30.58 42.21 32.88
N GLY A 714 -30.19 43.28 33.58
CA GLY A 714 -28.98 43.25 34.38
C GLY A 714 -29.11 42.24 35.53
N ALA A 715 -28.22 41.25 35.56
CA ALA A 715 -27.65 40.61 36.75
C ALA A 715 -26.49 39.70 36.33
#